data_AF-A0A2U1ZWS8-F1
#
_entry.id   AF-A0A2U1ZWS8-F1
#
_cell.length_a   1.000
_cell.length_b   1.000
_cell.length_c   1.000
_cell.angle_alpha   90.00
_cell.angle_beta   90.00
_cell.angle_gamma   90.00
#
_symmetry.space_group_name_H-M   'P 1'
#
loop_
_entity.id
_entity.type
_entity.pdbx_description
1 polymer ?
#
loop_
_entity_poly.entity_id
_entity_poly.type
_entity_poly.pdbx_seq_one_letter_code
_entity_poly.pdbx_strand_id
1 'polypeptide(L)'
;MFLLDDVVVYSPTDITLAACPYELLRTLDVKLGRAEALEVEPDPMMRRAATMGDAHEERVLAAYRAEFGPFDGAAQRGVAEIVDDGEGPEAFRRGMVPARDATLAAIAAGADVVFQATFFDGRFYGRADFLLKERAGATAEAGPRPVLGGRGDGVEGPVYAVVDTKLTNHVRASALLQMAAYADQLLAAGVPVANRVTVHHGNGERSDQLLEDLLEVYRGERRTVEALIDAHVASGVPVAWEEWADPAGTPAVLAALPDDVALGRRACGRCDACRPEVERSRDVRLVHGIRAVQRTRLMGAGVRTVADLAALAHPVPRVAPPVQARLTRQARLQAGQLARLDEAAAHGLVAGPGMRLVGADGSAPDGAAAEVARGIEPVVRYEVVDPASLRALPEPSPGDVYFDFEGDPMWSVSGGMEGGLEYLFGLIEEPADGDEAERYVTFWAHDRAEEKAALVDFLSYVRARRALHPDMHIYHYANYERVALERLAERHGEGLEAVLTLAREGVLVDLFPVVRNAVAVSQASYSIKKLEPLYMGEELRELDGVTTGGDSVARYAEATAARAAGDEAEFAHVMDELASYNRYDCVSTRRLVQWLRSLAHGRHAAEAVGEPGLEVVEPREVRRPLPPCASPTSRGSSTRRTRSSRRRASGWPGCCATRPGPDRARTPTTRRSPCSRPRWTTTDARTPPSGGRTSTGSRCRSTGGPRRGTCSSSTTPRSAARRSPGGPGDRRGSHARCA
;
A
#
# COMPACT_ATOMS: atom_id res chain seq x y z
N MET A 1 -22.78 7.31 -0.26
CA MET A 1 -24.24 7.39 -0.51
C MET A 1 -25.03 7.33 0.78
N PHE A 2 -26.22 7.95 0.79
CA PHE A 2 -27.31 7.78 1.76
C PHE A 2 -28.66 8.12 1.10
N LEU A 3 -29.78 7.80 1.75
CA LEU A 3 -31.12 8.20 1.30
C LEU A 3 -31.54 9.53 1.94
N LEU A 4 -32.05 10.46 1.13
CA LEU A 4 -32.82 11.64 1.54
C LEU A 4 -34.21 11.49 0.92
N ASP A 5 -35.20 11.20 1.76
CA ASP A 5 -36.51 10.68 1.33
C ASP A 5 -36.29 9.49 0.35
N ASP A 6 -36.98 9.46 -0.79
CA ASP A 6 -36.80 8.42 -1.83
C ASP A 6 -35.58 8.67 -2.75
N VAL A 7 -34.78 9.72 -2.53
CA VAL A 7 -33.65 10.11 -3.38
C VAL A 7 -32.33 9.57 -2.83
N VAL A 8 -31.57 8.86 -3.66
CA VAL A 8 -30.18 8.49 -3.35
C VAL A 8 -29.27 9.71 -3.51
N VAL A 9 -28.70 10.17 -2.40
CA VAL A 9 -27.65 11.19 -2.41
C VAL A 9 -26.29 10.50 -2.41
N TYR A 10 -25.42 10.87 -3.34
CA TYR A 10 -24.06 10.35 -3.51
C TYR A 10 -23.02 11.47 -3.38
N SER A 11 -21.76 11.11 -3.20
CA SER A 11 -20.65 12.04 -3.00
C SER A 11 -19.51 11.81 -4.01
N PRO A 12 -18.50 12.70 -4.07
CA PRO A 12 -17.30 12.49 -4.87
C PRO A 12 -16.60 11.15 -4.62
N THR A 13 -16.66 10.63 -3.40
CA THR A 13 -16.09 9.32 -3.06
C THR A 13 -16.86 8.19 -3.75
N ASP A 14 -18.19 8.25 -3.79
CA ASP A 14 -19.01 7.25 -4.49
C ASP A 14 -18.69 7.22 -5.99
N ILE A 15 -18.39 8.36 -6.61
CA ILE A 15 -17.92 8.41 -8.01
C ILE A 15 -16.64 7.59 -8.20
N THR A 16 -15.70 7.67 -7.24
CA THR A 16 -14.47 6.86 -7.32
C THR A 16 -14.71 5.36 -7.11
N LEU A 17 -15.80 4.96 -6.43
CA LEU A 17 -16.21 3.55 -6.30
C LEU A 17 -16.71 2.96 -7.63
N ALA A 18 -17.15 3.78 -8.60
CA ALA A 18 -17.52 3.29 -9.94
C ALA A 18 -16.35 2.67 -10.72
N ALA A 19 -15.10 2.86 -10.26
CA ALA A 19 -13.95 2.08 -10.72
C ALA A 19 -14.09 0.56 -10.47
N CYS A 20 -15.06 0.16 -9.64
CA CYS A 20 -15.60 -1.19 -9.47
C CYS A 20 -17.14 -1.12 -9.31
N PRO A 21 -17.94 -1.13 -10.39
CA PRO A 21 -19.38 -0.89 -10.27
C PRO A 21 -20.13 -1.87 -9.35
N TYR A 22 -19.66 -3.12 -9.21
CA TYR A 22 -20.18 -4.05 -8.21
C TYR A 22 -20.07 -3.51 -6.77
N GLU A 23 -18.97 -2.84 -6.44
CA GLU A 23 -18.71 -2.25 -5.11
C GLU A 23 -19.60 -1.04 -4.83
N LEU A 24 -19.82 -0.19 -5.84
CA LEU A 24 -20.80 0.90 -5.78
C LEU A 24 -22.21 0.35 -5.49
N LEU A 25 -22.66 -0.63 -6.27
CA LEU A 25 -24.01 -1.20 -6.12
C LEU A 25 -24.15 -1.99 -4.80
N ARG A 26 -23.15 -2.77 -4.39
CA ARG A 26 -23.17 -3.52 -3.12
C ARG A 26 -23.15 -2.60 -1.90
N THR A 27 -22.54 -1.43 -2.02
CA THR A 27 -22.58 -0.35 -1.02
C THR A 27 -23.94 0.35 -1.00
N LEU A 28 -24.52 0.61 -2.17
CA LEU A 28 -25.87 1.17 -2.31
C LEU A 28 -26.91 0.24 -1.69
N ASP A 29 -26.82 -1.08 -1.91
CA ASP A 29 -27.76 -2.05 -1.31
C ASP A 29 -27.76 -2.03 0.22
N VAL A 30 -26.63 -1.73 0.88
CA VAL A 30 -26.62 -1.49 2.34
C VAL A 30 -27.45 -0.27 2.71
N LYS A 31 -27.35 0.82 1.94
CA LYS A 31 -28.10 2.07 2.17
C LYS A 31 -29.59 1.94 1.82
N LEU A 32 -29.94 1.00 0.94
CA LEU A 32 -31.32 0.65 0.58
C LEU A 32 -31.94 -0.44 1.50
N GLY A 33 -31.19 -0.98 2.47
CA GLY A 33 -31.64 -2.11 3.30
C GLY A 33 -31.82 -3.43 2.53
N ARG A 34 -31.25 -3.52 1.32
CA ARG A 34 -31.31 -4.67 0.40
C ARG A 34 -30.22 -5.71 0.65
N ALA A 35 -29.17 -5.37 1.38
CA ALA A 35 -28.08 -6.28 1.74
C ALA A 35 -27.46 -5.92 3.10
N GLU A 36 -26.86 -6.91 3.76
CA GLU A 36 -26.15 -6.75 5.03
C GLU A 36 -24.99 -5.77 4.93
N ALA A 37 -24.64 -5.11 6.04
CA ALA A 37 -23.49 -4.22 6.11
C ALA A 37 -22.19 -4.94 5.71
N LEU A 38 -21.26 -4.22 5.09
CA LEU A 38 -19.92 -4.75 4.84
C LEU A 38 -19.11 -4.65 6.12
N GLU A 39 -18.61 -5.78 6.61
CA GLU A 39 -17.65 -5.83 7.71
C GLU A 39 -16.30 -5.31 7.21
N VAL A 40 -15.82 -4.21 7.80
CA VAL A 40 -14.56 -3.54 7.47
C VAL A 40 -13.81 -3.28 8.76
N GLU A 41 -12.72 -4.00 8.98
CA GLU A 41 -11.88 -3.82 10.16
C GLU A 41 -11.16 -2.45 10.12
N PRO A 42 -11.14 -1.67 11.22
CA PRO A 42 -10.51 -0.35 11.22
C PRO A 42 -8.97 -0.39 11.18
N ASP A 43 -8.40 -0.44 9.98
CA ASP A 43 -6.95 -0.32 9.72
C ASP A 43 -6.32 0.84 10.57
N PRO A 44 -5.38 0.54 11.49
CA PRO A 44 -4.76 1.54 12.37
C PRO A 44 -3.99 2.63 11.61
N MET A 45 -3.32 2.25 10.52
CA MET A 45 -2.55 3.17 9.69
C MET A 45 -3.49 4.13 8.94
N MET A 46 -4.63 3.64 8.43
CA MET A 46 -5.66 4.48 7.82
C MET A 46 -6.34 5.41 8.84
N ARG A 47 -6.60 4.94 10.06
CA ARG A 47 -7.10 5.80 11.16
C ARG A 47 -6.11 6.92 11.48
N ARG A 48 -4.83 6.60 11.67
CA ARG A 48 -3.78 7.61 11.93
C ARG A 48 -3.59 8.57 10.75
N ALA A 49 -3.67 8.08 9.51
CA ALA A 49 -3.58 8.92 8.31
C ALA A 49 -4.74 9.93 8.21
N ALA A 50 -5.95 9.58 8.67
CA ALA A 50 -7.07 10.51 8.78
C ALA A 50 -6.77 11.61 9.80
N THR A 51 -6.45 11.26 11.06
CA THR A 51 -6.13 12.22 12.12
C THR A 51 -4.98 13.17 11.75
N MET A 52 -3.96 12.66 11.05
CA MET A 52 -2.88 13.50 10.52
C MET A 52 -3.34 14.44 9.39
N GLY A 53 -4.30 14.01 8.58
CA GLY A 53 -4.96 14.81 7.55
C GLY A 53 -5.76 15.96 8.15
N ASP A 54 -6.63 15.68 9.12
CA ASP A 54 -7.41 16.68 9.87
C ASP A 54 -6.48 17.73 10.49
N ALA A 55 -5.40 17.27 11.13
CA ALA A 55 -4.37 18.13 11.72
C ALA A 55 -3.58 18.94 10.67
N HIS A 56 -3.51 18.51 9.41
CA HIS A 56 -2.88 19.26 8.32
C HIS A 56 -3.83 20.31 7.74
N GLU A 57 -5.12 19.98 7.60
CA GLU A 57 -6.18 20.90 7.20
C GLU A 57 -6.26 22.09 8.17
N GLU A 58 -6.31 21.83 9.49
CA GLU A 58 -6.32 22.88 10.52
C GLU A 58 -5.05 23.75 10.50
N ARG A 59 -3.87 23.19 10.16
CA ARG A 59 -2.64 24.00 9.96
C ARG A 59 -2.75 24.94 8.76
N VAL A 60 -3.39 24.49 7.67
CA VAL A 60 -3.66 25.32 6.49
C VAL A 60 -4.71 26.40 6.81
N LEU A 61 -5.76 26.05 7.55
CA LEU A 61 -6.78 27.00 8.02
C LEU A 61 -6.18 28.06 8.94
N ALA A 62 -5.34 27.67 9.91
CA ALA A 62 -4.65 28.60 10.80
C ALA A 62 -3.76 29.59 10.02
N ALA A 63 -3.07 29.12 8.98
CA ALA A 63 -2.28 30.00 8.10
C ALA A 63 -3.18 30.98 7.31
N TYR A 64 -4.34 30.54 6.81
CA TYR A 64 -5.31 31.43 6.16
C TYR A 64 -5.96 32.43 7.12
N ARG A 65 -6.35 32.01 8.33
CA ARG A 65 -6.85 32.91 9.39
C ARG A 65 -5.81 33.99 9.72
N ALA A 66 -4.52 33.64 9.73
CA ALA A 66 -3.42 34.57 9.97
C ALA A 66 -3.15 35.55 8.81
N GLU A 67 -3.28 35.11 7.54
CA GLU A 67 -3.10 36.00 6.37
C GLU A 67 -4.29 36.93 6.16
N PHE A 68 -5.51 36.41 6.26
CA PHE A 68 -6.72 37.11 5.81
C PHE A 68 -7.56 37.71 6.95
N GLY A 69 -7.47 37.17 8.16
CA GLY A 69 -8.36 37.48 9.28
C GLY A 69 -9.73 36.77 9.18
N PRO A 70 -10.60 36.91 10.20
CA PRO A 70 -11.98 36.42 10.13
C PRO A 70 -12.78 37.14 9.04
N PHE A 71 -13.82 36.50 8.50
CA PHE A 71 -14.66 37.08 7.46
C PHE A 71 -15.36 38.37 7.89
N ASP A 72 -15.22 39.41 7.05
CA ASP A 72 -15.96 40.66 7.11
C ASP A 72 -16.63 40.87 5.75
N GLY A 73 -17.95 40.66 5.70
CA GLY A 73 -18.76 40.82 4.50
C GLY A 73 -19.00 42.28 4.09
N ALA A 74 -18.75 43.27 4.96
CA ALA A 74 -18.78 44.69 4.60
C ALA A 74 -17.45 45.13 3.96
N ALA A 75 -16.32 44.55 4.40
CA ALA A 75 -15.01 44.74 3.80
C ALA A 75 -14.69 43.76 2.64
N GLN A 76 -15.59 42.81 2.36
CA GLN A 76 -15.48 41.77 1.30
C GLN A 76 -14.16 40.99 1.34
N ARG A 77 -13.78 40.51 2.54
CA ARG A 77 -12.49 39.88 2.80
C ARG A 77 -12.52 38.94 4.01
N GLY A 78 -11.45 38.17 4.21
CA GLY A 78 -11.28 37.27 5.35
C GLY A 78 -11.71 35.82 5.08
N VAL A 79 -11.51 34.96 6.07
CA VAL A 79 -11.87 33.53 6.04
C VAL A 79 -13.30 33.34 6.55
N ALA A 80 -14.17 32.84 5.68
CA ALA A 80 -15.51 32.39 6.04
C ALA A 80 -15.47 30.88 6.34
N GLU A 81 -15.98 30.47 7.50
CA GLU A 81 -15.96 29.08 7.95
C GLU A 81 -17.40 28.55 7.94
N ILE A 82 -17.65 27.51 7.14
CA ILE A 82 -19.00 26.95 6.95
C ILE A 82 -19.22 25.87 8.01
N VAL A 83 -20.11 26.16 8.96
CA VAL A 83 -20.47 25.25 10.04
C VAL A 83 -21.57 24.29 9.59
N ASP A 84 -21.39 23.01 9.90
CA ASP A 84 -22.41 21.95 9.85
C ASP A 84 -22.64 21.51 11.30
N ASP A 85 -23.64 22.10 11.97
CA ASP A 85 -23.90 21.97 13.42
C ASP A 85 -24.76 20.74 13.78
N GLY A 86 -24.93 19.82 12.83
CA GLY A 86 -25.84 18.69 12.95
C GLY A 86 -25.22 17.40 13.50
N GLU A 87 -25.31 17.17 14.82
CA GLU A 87 -25.03 15.84 15.37
C GLU A 87 -26.05 14.79 14.86
N GLY A 88 -25.53 13.78 14.16
CA GLY A 88 -26.26 12.59 13.75
C GLY A 88 -27.01 12.68 12.40
N PRO A 89 -27.48 11.53 11.86
CA PRO A 89 -27.86 11.42 10.45
C PRO A 89 -29.07 12.24 9.99
N GLU A 90 -29.92 12.71 10.91
CA GLU A 90 -31.02 13.62 10.55
C GLU A 90 -30.58 15.09 10.55
N ALA A 91 -29.76 15.49 11.51
CA ALA A 91 -29.35 16.88 11.64
C ALA A 91 -28.41 17.26 10.49
N PHE A 92 -27.45 16.38 10.18
CA PHE A 92 -26.66 16.43 8.94
C PHE A 92 -27.52 16.63 7.68
N ARG A 93 -28.56 15.80 7.47
CA ARG A 93 -29.48 15.93 6.31
C ARG A 93 -30.18 17.29 6.25
N ARG A 94 -30.53 17.87 7.40
CA ARG A 94 -31.14 19.21 7.51
C ARG A 94 -30.11 20.33 7.28
N GLY A 95 -28.84 20.12 7.63
CA GLY A 95 -27.75 21.09 7.50
C GLY A 95 -27.26 21.34 6.06
N MET A 96 -27.32 20.33 5.18
CA MET A 96 -26.73 20.41 3.82
C MET A 96 -27.18 21.61 2.98
N VAL A 97 -28.47 21.95 3.00
CA VAL A 97 -29.04 23.09 2.25
C VAL A 97 -28.61 24.43 2.87
N PRO A 98 -28.81 24.69 4.17
CA PRO A 98 -28.25 25.85 4.86
C PRO A 98 -26.73 26.02 4.66
N ALA A 99 -25.93 24.96 4.76
CA ALA A 99 -24.48 25.02 4.60
C ALA A 99 -24.06 25.38 3.17
N ARG A 100 -24.75 24.86 2.15
CA ARG A 100 -24.60 25.30 0.76
C ARG A 100 -24.98 26.77 0.57
N ASP A 101 -26.11 27.19 1.11
CA ASP A 101 -26.59 28.56 0.93
C ASP A 101 -25.69 29.57 1.66
N ALA A 102 -25.12 29.19 2.81
CA ALA A 102 -24.05 29.93 3.48
C ALA A 102 -22.75 29.98 2.66
N THR A 103 -22.38 28.86 1.99
CA THR A 103 -21.21 28.80 1.09
C THR A 103 -21.39 29.79 -0.08
N LEU A 104 -22.55 29.79 -0.74
CA LEU A 104 -22.86 30.71 -1.83
C LEU A 104 -22.96 32.17 -1.36
N ALA A 105 -23.49 32.42 -0.15
CA ALA A 105 -23.52 33.75 0.43
C ALA A 105 -22.11 34.29 0.74
N ALA A 106 -21.20 33.46 1.27
CA ALA A 106 -19.80 33.85 1.51
C ALA A 106 -19.05 34.16 0.21
N ILE A 107 -19.28 33.36 -0.84
CA ILE A 107 -18.77 33.61 -2.21
C ILE A 107 -19.29 34.94 -2.76
N ALA A 108 -20.60 35.18 -2.71
CA ALA A 108 -21.23 36.39 -3.25
C ALA A 108 -20.84 37.66 -2.49
N ALA A 109 -20.67 37.57 -1.17
CA ALA A 109 -20.13 38.64 -0.34
C ALA A 109 -18.60 38.78 -0.46
N GLY A 110 -17.92 37.88 -1.17
CA GLY A 110 -16.53 38.02 -1.59
C GLY A 110 -15.50 37.60 -0.55
N ALA A 111 -15.77 36.61 0.30
CA ALA A 111 -14.78 36.05 1.23
C ALA A 111 -13.48 35.67 0.51
N ASP A 112 -12.31 35.92 1.11
CA ASP A 112 -11.03 35.58 0.46
C ASP A 112 -10.76 34.07 0.48
N VAL A 113 -11.23 33.41 1.54
CA VAL A 113 -11.22 31.95 1.71
C VAL A 113 -12.59 31.52 2.21
N VAL A 114 -13.14 30.43 1.66
CA VAL A 114 -14.28 29.72 2.24
C VAL A 114 -13.82 28.33 2.66
N PHE A 115 -13.87 28.04 3.96
CA PHE A 115 -13.46 26.78 4.57
C PHE A 115 -14.65 25.83 4.76
N GLN A 116 -14.46 24.54 4.49
CA GLN A 116 -15.51 23.50 4.48
C GLN A 116 -16.71 23.87 3.56
N ALA A 117 -16.39 24.47 2.41
CA ALA A 117 -17.35 24.91 1.41
C ALA A 117 -18.23 23.74 0.95
N THR A 118 -19.54 23.85 1.20
CA THR A 118 -20.50 22.76 1.07
C THR A 118 -21.33 22.90 -0.21
N PHE A 119 -21.52 21.79 -0.92
CA PHE A 119 -22.23 21.71 -2.19
C PHE A 119 -23.35 20.67 -2.14
N PHE A 120 -24.55 21.04 -2.57
CA PHE A 120 -25.70 20.14 -2.64
C PHE A 120 -26.68 20.53 -3.76
N ASP A 121 -26.81 19.67 -4.78
CA ASP A 121 -27.70 19.90 -5.93
C ASP A 121 -29.02 19.09 -5.89
N GLY A 122 -29.24 18.34 -4.81
CA GLY A 122 -30.39 17.44 -4.64
C GLY A 122 -30.03 15.96 -4.78
N ARG A 123 -28.96 15.61 -5.51
CA ARG A 123 -28.47 14.22 -5.69
C ARG A 123 -26.99 14.06 -5.36
N PHE A 124 -26.18 15.08 -5.61
CA PHE A 124 -24.80 15.16 -5.17
C PHE A 124 -24.69 15.92 -3.84
N TYR A 125 -23.92 15.39 -2.89
CA TYR A 125 -23.42 16.11 -1.71
C TYR A 125 -21.90 16.02 -1.65
N GLY A 126 -21.23 17.13 -1.35
CA GLY A 126 -19.80 17.12 -1.05
C GLY A 126 -19.30 18.42 -0.43
N ARG A 127 -18.10 18.36 0.12
CA ARG A 127 -17.52 19.45 0.92
C ARG A 127 -16.04 19.61 0.58
N ALA A 128 -15.65 20.79 0.13
CA ALA A 128 -14.26 21.13 -0.20
C ALA A 128 -13.56 21.71 1.04
N ASP A 129 -12.32 21.27 1.31
CA ASP A 129 -11.47 21.81 2.37
C ASP A 129 -11.46 23.35 2.29
N PHE A 130 -11.11 23.90 1.12
CA PHE A 130 -11.01 25.35 0.89
C PHE A 130 -11.45 25.78 -0.53
N LEU A 131 -12.07 26.95 -0.62
CA LEU A 131 -12.15 27.75 -1.85
C LEU A 131 -11.31 29.02 -1.66
N LEU A 132 -10.46 29.36 -2.62
CA LEU A 132 -9.55 30.51 -2.56
C LEU A 132 -9.86 31.53 -3.67
N LYS A 133 -10.11 32.78 -3.30
CA LYS A 133 -10.37 33.90 -4.22
C LYS A 133 -9.08 34.31 -4.96
N GLU A 134 -9.10 34.29 -6.29
CA GLU A 134 -7.98 34.76 -7.12
C GLU A 134 -7.82 36.29 -6.97
N ARG A 135 -6.69 36.73 -6.40
CA ARG A 135 -6.36 38.16 -6.28
C ARG A 135 -6.05 38.76 -7.65
N ALA A 136 -6.85 39.74 -8.07
CA ALA A 136 -6.65 40.46 -9.32
C ALA A 136 -5.24 41.10 -9.37
N GLY A 137 -4.44 40.70 -10.37
CA GLY A 137 -3.10 41.24 -10.60
C GLY A 137 -1.94 40.54 -9.87
N ALA A 138 -2.17 39.41 -9.21
CA ALA A 138 -1.15 38.71 -8.40
C ALA A 138 0.14 38.28 -9.14
N THR A 139 0.16 38.23 -10.47
CA THR A 139 1.35 37.89 -11.28
C THR A 139 1.44 38.74 -12.54
N ALA A 140 2.09 39.90 -12.46
CA ALA A 140 2.42 40.73 -13.62
C ALA A 140 3.30 39.99 -14.67
N GLU A 141 4.04 38.97 -14.24
CA GLU A 141 4.96 38.20 -15.08
C GLU A 141 4.32 36.99 -15.79
N ALA A 142 3.13 36.53 -15.36
CA ALA A 142 2.48 35.32 -15.90
C ALA A 142 1.24 35.59 -16.78
N GLY A 143 0.84 36.86 -16.92
CA GLY A 143 -0.34 37.26 -17.69
C GLY A 143 -1.68 36.95 -17.00
N PRO A 144 -2.82 37.24 -17.67
CA PRO A 144 -4.14 36.90 -17.15
C PRO A 144 -4.36 35.39 -17.18
N ARG A 145 -4.68 34.80 -16.02
CA ARG A 145 -5.01 33.37 -15.91
C ARG A 145 -6.34 33.07 -16.61
N PRO A 146 -6.47 31.91 -17.30
CA PRO A 146 -7.75 31.48 -17.84
C PRO A 146 -8.79 31.21 -16.73
N VAL A 147 -10.03 31.61 -17.01
CA VAL A 147 -11.20 31.50 -16.13
C VAL A 147 -12.27 30.71 -16.86
N LEU A 148 -12.91 29.76 -16.18
CA LEU A 148 -14.06 29.02 -16.66
C LEU A 148 -15.35 29.67 -16.12
N GLY A 149 -16.39 29.73 -16.94
CA GLY A 149 -17.65 30.39 -16.59
C GLY A 149 -17.55 31.92 -16.46
N GLY A 150 -16.54 32.56 -17.05
CA GLY A 150 -16.30 34.01 -16.92
C GLY A 150 -15.81 34.68 -18.20
N ARG A 151 -16.33 35.89 -18.48
CA ARG A 151 -15.96 36.76 -19.62
C ARG A 151 -16.18 36.19 -21.03
N GLY A 152 -17.29 35.47 -21.20
CA GLY A 152 -18.03 35.37 -22.46
C GLY A 152 -19.51 35.70 -22.27
N ASP A 153 -20.10 35.16 -21.20
CA ASP A 153 -21.54 34.92 -21.09
C ASP A 153 -22.28 35.84 -20.11
N GLY A 154 -21.69 37.01 -19.79
CA GLY A 154 -22.29 38.02 -18.91
C GLY A 154 -22.15 37.78 -17.40
N VAL A 155 -21.48 36.71 -16.97
CA VAL A 155 -21.20 36.44 -15.55
C VAL A 155 -20.14 37.42 -15.02
N GLU A 156 -20.53 38.26 -14.06
CA GLU A 156 -19.64 39.14 -13.27
C GLU A 156 -19.55 38.64 -11.83
N GLY A 157 -18.33 38.52 -11.29
CA GLY A 157 -18.12 38.10 -9.91
C GLY A 157 -16.65 37.84 -9.55
N PRO A 158 -16.34 37.61 -8.27
CA PRO A 158 -15.05 37.07 -7.83
C PRO A 158 -14.78 35.70 -8.44
N VAL A 159 -13.53 35.43 -8.81
CA VAL A 159 -13.07 34.14 -9.33
C VAL A 159 -12.51 33.31 -8.18
N TYR A 160 -12.94 32.06 -8.03
CA TYR A 160 -12.43 31.13 -7.01
C TYR A 160 -11.66 29.95 -7.63
N ALA A 161 -10.67 29.44 -6.90
CA ALA A 161 -10.01 28.16 -7.15
C ALA A 161 -10.41 27.15 -6.06
N VAL A 162 -10.60 25.89 -6.43
CA VAL A 162 -10.78 24.80 -5.45
C VAL A 162 -9.41 24.40 -4.90
N VAL A 163 -9.29 24.33 -3.58
CA VAL A 163 -8.05 23.99 -2.86
C VAL A 163 -8.30 22.85 -1.89
N ASP A 164 -7.40 21.88 -1.89
CA ASP A 164 -7.52 20.57 -1.22
C ASP A 164 -6.20 20.26 -0.48
N THR A 165 -6.27 19.67 0.71
CA THR A 165 -5.11 19.45 1.58
C THR A 165 -4.76 17.97 1.67
N LYS A 166 -3.51 17.59 1.37
CA LYS A 166 -3.09 16.18 1.37
C LYS A 166 -1.68 15.99 1.89
N LEU A 167 -1.51 15.02 2.79
CA LEU A 167 -0.22 14.67 3.40
C LEU A 167 0.84 14.20 2.39
N THR A 168 0.44 13.69 1.23
CA THR A 168 1.32 13.19 0.17
C THR A 168 1.73 14.30 -0.81
N ASN A 169 3.00 14.32 -1.21
CA ASN A 169 3.53 15.15 -2.30
C ASN A 169 3.01 14.75 -3.71
N HIS A 170 2.45 13.55 -3.84
CA HIS A 170 1.78 13.10 -5.06
C HIS A 170 0.25 13.14 -4.90
N VAL A 171 -0.43 13.78 -5.85
CA VAL A 171 -1.90 13.81 -5.91
C VAL A 171 -2.44 12.54 -6.58
N ARG A 172 -3.47 11.93 -6.00
CA ARG A 172 -4.17 10.78 -6.60
C ARG A 172 -5.23 11.28 -7.59
N ALA A 173 -5.42 10.59 -8.71
CA ALA A 173 -6.45 10.92 -9.71
C ALA A 173 -7.87 10.96 -9.11
N SER A 174 -8.13 10.18 -8.07
CA SER A 174 -9.38 10.26 -7.29
C SER A 174 -9.59 11.66 -6.71
N ALA A 175 -8.62 12.22 -5.99
CA ALA A 175 -8.73 13.56 -5.39
C ALA A 175 -8.95 14.64 -6.45
N LEU A 176 -8.29 14.55 -7.61
CA LEU A 176 -8.51 15.48 -8.73
C LEU A 176 -9.95 15.44 -9.26
N LEU A 177 -10.58 14.27 -9.32
CA LEU A 177 -12.00 14.14 -9.67
C LEU A 177 -12.92 14.71 -8.57
N GLN A 178 -12.52 14.63 -7.28
CA GLN A 178 -13.28 15.27 -6.19
C GLN A 178 -13.20 16.80 -6.28
N MET A 179 -12.02 17.37 -6.55
CA MET A 179 -11.86 18.81 -6.76
C MET A 179 -12.60 19.31 -8.00
N ALA A 180 -12.59 18.53 -9.09
CA ALA A 180 -13.36 18.83 -10.29
C ALA A 180 -14.88 18.79 -10.04
N ALA A 181 -15.36 17.94 -9.12
CA ALA A 181 -16.75 17.93 -8.70
C ALA A 181 -17.17 19.25 -8.04
N TYR A 182 -16.35 19.78 -7.14
CA TYR A 182 -16.60 21.05 -6.47
C TYR A 182 -16.53 22.24 -7.44
N ALA A 183 -15.61 22.20 -8.40
CA ALA A 183 -15.53 23.19 -9.46
C ALA A 183 -16.75 23.14 -10.42
N ASP A 184 -17.27 21.95 -10.73
CA ASP A 184 -18.50 21.80 -11.53
C ASP A 184 -19.73 22.39 -10.81
N GLN A 185 -19.84 22.19 -9.50
CA GLN A 185 -20.90 22.77 -8.66
C GLN A 185 -20.80 24.31 -8.60
N LEU A 186 -19.60 24.88 -8.52
CA LEU A 186 -19.39 26.33 -8.63
C LEU A 186 -19.84 26.88 -9.98
N LEU A 187 -19.46 26.21 -11.08
CA LEU A 187 -19.88 26.60 -12.44
C LEU A 187 -21.41 26.48 -12.62
N ALA A 188 -22.04 25.44 -12.06
CA ALA A 188 -23.49 25.27 -12.07
C ALA A 188 -24.23 26.34 -11.25
N ALA A 189 -23.62 26.83 -10.17
CA ALA A 189 -24.10 27.97 -9.39
C ALA A 189 -23.81 29.35 -10.03
N GLY A 190 -23.18 29.39 -11.20
CA GLY A 190 -22.83 30.65 -11.90
C GLY A 190 -21.63 31.39 -11.29
N VAL A 191 -20.80 30.72 -10.50
CA VAL A 191 -19.59 31.29 -9.90
C VAL A 191 -18.41 31.12 -10.88
N PRO A 192 -17.69 32.18 -11.26
CA PRO A 192 -16.48 32.06 -12.07
C PRO A 192 -15.39 31.25 -11.36
N VAL A 193 -14.80 30.27 -12.05
CA VAL A 193 -13.77 29.38 -11.48
C VAL A 193 -12.44 29.58 -12.21
N ALA A 194 -11.33 29.63 -11.47
CA ALA A 194 -10.00 29.59 -12.06
C ALA A 194 -9.82 28.27 -12.82
N ASN A 195 -9.17 28.28 -13.99
CA ASN A 195 -8.92 27.04 -14.74
C ASN A 195 -7.78 26.20 -14.15
N ARG A 196 -7.79 26.01 -12.82
CA ARG A 196 -6.85 25.20 -12.06
C ARG A 196 -7.47 24.71 -10.75
N VAL A 197 -6.98 23.57 -10.28
CA VAL A 197 -7.20 23.05 -8.93
C VAL A 197 -5.85 22.95 -8.22
N THR A 198 -5.76 23.42 -6.97
CA THR A 198 -4.49 23.50 -6.21
C THR A 198 -4.50 22.52 -5.04
N VAL A 199 -3.52 21.63 -4.94
CA VAL A 199 -3.31 20.80 -3.74
C VAL A 199 -2.23 21.41 -2.86
N HIS A 200 -2.53 21.58 -1.58
CA HIS A 200 -1.58 21.89 -0.52
C HIS A 200 -1.00 20.58 0.03
N HIS A 201 0.31 20.44 -0.05
CA HIS A 201 1.01 19.23 0.38
C HIS A 201 1.48 19.32 1.83
N GLY A 202 1.58 18.17 2.49
CA GLY A 202 2.02 18.07 3.88
C GLY A 202 3.39 18.71 4.17
N ASN A 203 4.31 18.70 3.19
CA ASN A 203 5.64 19.32 3.26
C ASN A 203 5.64 20.85 2.99
N GLY A 204 4.47 21.48 2.86
CA GLY A 204 4.31 22.90 2.57
C GLY A 204 4.41 23.29 1.09
N GLU A 205 4.72 22.35 0.19
CA GLU A 205 4.66 22.59 -1.25
C GLU A 205 3.21 22.71 -1.74
N ARG A 206 3.02 23.24 -2.95
CA ARG A 206 1.72 23.33 -3.62
C ARG A 206 1.85 22.87 -5.06
N SER A 207 0.88 22.11 -5.57
CA SER A 207 0.81 21.77 -6.99
C SER A 207 -0.53 22.20 -7.60
N ASP A 208 -0.47 22.76 -8.80
CA ASP A 208 -1.64 23.10 -9.62
C ASP A 208 -1.84 22.04 -10.71
N GLN A 209 -3.09 21.66 -10.98
CA GLN A 209 -3.48 20.91 -12.17
C GLN A 209 -4.51 21.71 -12.98
N LEU A 210 -4.54 21.57 -14.30
CA LEU A 210 -5.55 22.21 -15.15
C LEU A 210 -6.95 21.65 -14.86
N LEU A 211 -7.94 22.52 -14.77
CA LEU A 211 -9.31 22.13 -14.43
C LEU A 211 -10.10 21.63 -15.65
N GLU A 212 -9.88 22.21 -16.83
CA GLU A 212 -10.58 21.85 -18.07
C GLU A 212 -10.48 20.35 -18.42
N ASP A 213 -9.28 19.77 -18.35
CA ASP A 213 -9.03 18.33 -18.57
C ASP A 213 -9.79 17.44 -17.58
N LEU A 214 -10.01 17.92 -16.35
CA LEU A 214 -10.64 17.16 -15.27
C LEU A 214 -12.17 17.23 -15.32
N LEU A 215 -12.74 18.36 -15.78
CA LEU A 215 -14.19 18.56 -15.85
C LEU A 215 -14.87 17.63 -16.88
N GLU A 216 -14.25 17.38 -18.04
CA GLU A 216 -14.82 16.47 -19.03
C GLU A 216 -14.90 15.03 -18.48
N VAL A 217 -13.81 14.57 -17.85
CA VAL A 217 -13.74 13.24 -17.22
C VAL A 217 -14.76 13.14 -16.08
N TYR A 218 -14.78 14.12 -15.16
CA TYR A 218 -15.74 14.16 -14.06
C TYR A 218 -17.19 14.09 -14.54
N ARG A 219 -17.56 14.85 -15.58
CA ARG A 219 -18.92 14.85 -16.16
C ARG A 219 -19.26 13.54 -16.90
N GLY A 220 -18.26 12.77 -17.33
CA GLY A 220 -18.44 11.40 -17.83
C GLY A 220 -18.72 10.39 -16.71
N GLU A 221 -17.86 10.40 -15.68
CA GLU A 221 -18.00 9.51 -14.51
C GLU A 221 -19.29 9.82 -13.72
N ARG A 222 -19.64 11.11 -13.52
CA ARG A 222 -20.89 11.53 -12.85
C ARG A 222 -22.13 10.92 -13.52
N ARG A 223 -22.29 11.09 -14.83
CA ARG A 223 -23.44 10.52 -15.59
C ARG A 223 -23.47 8.99 -15.52
N THR A 224 -22.30 8.35 -15.51
CA THR A 224 -22.18 6.90 -15.38
C THR A 224 -22.62 6.41 -14.00
N VAL A 225 -22.28 7.14 -12.94
CA VAL A 225 -22.70 6.88 -11.55
C VAL A 225 -24.19 7.12 -11.38
N GLU A 226 -24.73 8.25 -11.87
CA GLU A 226 -26.16 8.56 -11.81
C GLU A 226 -26.99 7.48 -12.52
N ALA A 227 -26.62 7.09 -13.75
CA ALA A 227 -27.31 6.05 -14.50
C ALA A 227 -27.22 4.66 -13.84
N LEU A 228 -26.08 4.30 -13.23
CA LEU A 228 -25.94 3.07 -12.44
C LEU A 228 -26.89 3.06 -11.23
N ILE A 229 -26.94 4.17 -10.49
CA ILE A 229 -27.78 4.32 -9.30
C ILE A 229 -29.25 4.22 -9.71
N ASP A 230 -29.69 4.97 -10.72
CA ASP A 230 -31.09 4.98 -11.12
C ASP A 230 -31.54 3.62 -11.68
N ALA A 231 -30.73 2.97 -12.52
CA ALA A 231 -31.02 1.63 -13.04
C ALA A 231 -31.08 0.56 -11.92
N HIS A 232 -30.23 0.67 -10.90
CA HIS A 232 -30.23 -0.28 -9.77
C HIS A 232 -31.35 -0.01 -8.76
N VAL A 233 -31.69 1.25 -8.50
CA VAL A 233 -32.86 1.60 -7.69
C VAL A 233 -34.13 1.07 -8.37
N ALA A 234 -34.30 1.35 -9.67
CA ALA A 234 -35.45 0.94 -10.47
C ALA A 234 -35.57 -0.58 -10.67
N SER A 235 -34.46 -1.35 -10.59
CA SER A 235 -34.51 -2.81 -10.68
C SER A 235 -35.30 -3.45 -9.52
N GLY A 236 -35.28 -2.82 -8.35
CA GLY A 236 -35.85 -3.37 -7.12
C GLY A 236 -35.06 -4.50 -6.46
N VAL A 237 -33.99 -5.00 -7.09
CA VAL A 237 -33.29 -6.25 -6.71
C VAL A 237 -31.87 -5.95 -6.17
N PRO A 238 -31.34 -6.70 -5.18
CA PRO A 238 -29.95 -6.57 -4.74
C PRO A 238 -28.93 -7.06 -5.79
N VAL A 239 -27.69 -6.59 -5.74
CA VAL A 239 -26.65 -6.97 -6.71
C VAL A 239 -26.13 -8.40 -6.50
N ALA A 240 -26.45 -9.31 -7.42
CA ALA A 240 -26.02 -10.72 -7.37
C ALA A 240 -24.54 -10.89 -7.78
N TRP A 241 -23.74 -11.61 -6.99
CA TRP A 241 -22.33 -11.85 -7.33
C TRP A 241 -22.18 -12.71 -8.59
N GLU A 242 -23.06 -13.67 -8.81
CA GLU A 242 -23.07 -14.61 -9.94
C GLU A 242 -23.14 -13.85 -11.27
N GLU A 243 -24.03 -12.87 -11.35
CA GLU A 243 -24.15 -11.98 -12.50
C GLU A 243 -22.85 -11.22 -12.78
N TRP A 244 -22.08 -10.85 -11.76
CA TRP A 244 -20.87 -10.04 -11.88
C TRP A 244 -19.57 -10.85 -12.05
N ALA A 245 -19.53 -12.07 -11.51
CA ALA A 245 -18.38 -12.96 -11.52
C ALA A 245 -18.13 -13.63 -12.89
N ASP A 246 -19.20 -13.99 -13.61
CA ASP A 246 -19.13 -14.68 -14.89
C ASP A 246 -18.85 -13.69 -16.06
N PRO A 247 -17.83 -13.92 -16.90
CA PRO A 247 -17.48 -13.01 -17.99
C PRO A 247 -18.31 -13.19 -19.27
N ALA A 248 -19.21 -14.18 -19.37
CA ALA A 248 -19.92 -14.51 -20.61
C ALA A 248 -21.26 -13.77 -20.78
N GLY A 249 -21.90 -13.33 -19.70
CA GLY A 249 -23.14 -12.54 -19.74
C GLY A 249 -22.90 -11.03 -19.57
N THR A 250 -23.98 -10.25 -19.57
CA THR A 250 -24.01 -8.85 -19.11
C THR A 250 -24.92 -8.78 -17.87
N PRO A 251 -24.56 -8.07 -16.78
CA PRO A 251 -25.43 -7.91 -15.63
C PRO A 251 -26.70 -7.14 -16.02
N ALA A 252 -27.86 -7.45 -15.42
CA ALA A 252 -29.15 -6.86 -15.77
C ALA A 252 -29.12 -5.33 -15.70
N VAL A 253 -28.50 -4.77 -14.65
CA VAL A 253 -28.31 -3.33 -14.46
C VAL A 253 -27.47 -2.67 -15.57
N LEU A 254 -26.45 -3.35 -16.12
CA LEU A 254 -25.65 -2.80 -17.23
C LEU A 254 -26.38 -2.91 -18.58
N ALA A 255 -27.28 -3.89 -18.73
CA ALA A 255 -28.15 -3.99 -19.89
C ALA A 255 -29.33 -3.00 -19.86
N ALA A 256 -29.54 -2.31 -18.74
CA ALA A 256 -30.56 -1.28 -18.54
C ALA A 256 -30.00 0.16 -18.57
N LEU A 257 -28.68 0.33 -18.82
CA LEU A 257 -28.07 1.65 -18.98
C LEU A 257 -28.45 2.30 -20.33
N PRO A 258 -28.50 3.64 -20.41
CA PRO A 258 -28.66 4.36 -21.68
C PRO A 258 -27.54 4.05 -22.69
N ASP A 259 -27.86 4.08 -23.99
CA ASP A 259 -26.93 3.79 -25.09
C ASP A 259 -25.66 4.69 -25.12
N ASP A 260 -25.70 5.89 -24.51
CA ASP A 260 -24.55 6.78 -24.40
C ASP A 260 -23.67 6.53 -23.16
N VAL A 261 -24.10 5.66 -22.23
CA VAL A 261 -23.36 5.31 -21.00
C VAL A 261 -22.59 3.99 -21.20
N ALA A 262 -21.45 4.08 -21.89
CA ALA A 262 -20.63 2.94 -22.29
C ALA A 262 -19.79 2.30 -21.14
N LEU A 263 -20.45 1.74 -20.12
CA LEU A 263 -19.78 1.13 -18.96
C LEU A 263 -19.46 -0.36 -19.14
N GLY A 264 -18.21 -0.74 -18.88
CA GLY A 264 -17.76 -2.13 -18.91
C GLY A 264 -17.97 -2.91 -17.60
N ARG A 265 -18.50 -4.13 -17.70
CA ARG A 265 -18.50 -5.17 -16.65
C ARG A 265 -17.20 -5.20 -15.85
N ARG A 266 -17.27 -4.95 -14.54
CA ARG A 266 -16.11 -5.07 -13.63
C ARG A 266 -16.50 -5.37 -12.19
N ALA A 267 -16.01 -6.50 -11.69
CA ALA A 267 -15.84 -6.78 -10.26
C ALA A 267 -14.34 -6.96 -9.98
N CYS A 268 -13.76 -6.10 -9.13
CA CYS A 268 -12.30 -6.01 -8.98
C CYS A 268 -11.70 -7.23 -8.24
N GLY A 269 -12.48 -7.87 -7.36
CA GLY A 269 -12.06 -9.07 -6.62
C GLY A 269 -11.00 -8.80 -5.55
N ARG A 270 -10.97 -7.59 -4.96
CA ARG A 270 -10.00 -7.18 -3.93
C ARG A 270 -10.54 -6.18 -2.90
N CYS A 271 -11.45 -5.29 -3.29
CA CYS A 271 -12.16 -4.42 -2.36
C CYS A 271 -13.06 -5.22 -1.41
N ASP A 272 -13.50 -4.59 -0.32
CA ASP A 272 -14.23 -5.24 0.77
C ASP A 272 -15.62 -5.72 0.34
N ALA A 273 -16.21 -5.13 -0.70
CA ALA A 273 -17.41 -5.69 -1.34
C ALA A 273 -17.13 -6.99 -2.12
N CYS A 274 -16.01 -7.09 -2.84
CA CYS A 274 -15.71 -8.26 -3.68
C CYS A 274 -14.94 -9.37 -2.98
N ARG A 275 -14.16 -9.09 -1.94
CA ARG A 275 -13.28 -10.06 -1.28
C ARG A 275 -14.07 -11.23 -0.65
N PRO A 276 -15.13 -10.98 0.17
CA PRO A 276 -15.92 -12.06 0.76
C PRO A 276 -16.55 -12.96 -0.31
N GLU A 277 -17.00 -12.40 -1.43
CA GLU A 277 -17.63 -13.20 -2.51
C GLU A 277 -16.62 -14.04 -3.30
N VAL A 278 -15.40 -13.53 -3.52
CA VAL A 278 -14.29 -14.29 -4.11
C VAL A 278 -13.92 -15.50 -3.24
N GLU A 279 -13.96 -15.33 -1.92
CA GLU A 279 -13.70 -16.37 -0.92
C GLU A 279 -14.87 -17.37 -0.84
N ARG A 280 -16.11 -16.88 -0.67
CA ARG A 280 -17.36 -17.66 -0.62
C ARG A 280 -17.55 -18.55 -1.85
N SER A 281 -17.32 -18.00 -3.05
CA SER A 281 -17.43 -18.73 -4.32
C SER A 281 -16.21 -19.59 -4.66
N ARG A 282 -15.19 -19.63 -3.79
CA ARG A 282 -13.91 -20.34 -4.00
C ARG A 282 -13.29 -20.01 -5.39
N ASP A 283 -13.41 -18.75 -5.84
CA ASP A 283 -13.05 -18.28 -7.20
C ASP A 283 -11.57 -18.55 -7.50
N VAL A 284 -11.28 -18.96 -8.74
CA VAL A 284 -9.93 -19.19 -9.25
C VAL A 284 -8.98 -17.97 -9.09
N ARG A 285 -9.49 -16.75 -8.81
CA ARG A 285 -8.72 -15.58 -8.32
C ARG A 285 -7.86 -15.88 -7.09
N LEU A 286 -8.31 -16.77 -6.20
CA LEU A 286 -7.58 -17.15 -4.99
C LEU A 286 -6.26 -17.88 -5.30
N VAL A 287 -6.07 -18.37 -6.53
CA VAL A 287 -4.89 -19.17 -6.88
C VAL A 287 -3.66 -18.28 -7.07
N HIS A 288 -2.65 -18.49 -6.21
CA HIS A 288 -1.51 -17.58 -6.13
C HIS A 288 -0.81 -17.37 -7.49
N GLY A 289 -0.54 -16.11 -7.81
CA GLY A 289 0.13 -15.72 -9.04
C GLY A 289 -0.72 -15.81 -10.32
N ILE A 290 -2.04 -16.03 -10.21
CA ILE A 290 -2.98 -15.85 -11.32
C ILE A 290 -3.10 -14.37 -11.71
N ARG A 291 -3.25 -14.11 -13.01
CA ARG A 291 -3.50 -12.77 -13.57
C ARG A 291 -4.92 -12.69 -14.12
N ALA A 292 -5.53 -11.50 -14.11
CA ALA A 292 -6.90 -11.31 -14.64
C ALA A 292 -7.11 -11.90 -16.05
N VAL A 293 -6.14 -11.70 -16.96
CA VAL A 293 -6.17 -12.27 -18.33
C VAL A 293 -6.12 -13.81 -18.35
N GLN A 294 -5.52 -14.44 -17.33
CA GLN A 294 -5.52 -15.90 -17.17
C GLN A 294 -6.87 -16.37 -16.62
N ARG A 295 -7.43 -15.71 -15.60
CA ARG A 295 -8.82 -15.98 -15.13
C ARG A 295 -9.80 -15.89 -16.28
N THR A 296 -9.79 -14.83 -17.09
CA THR A 296 -10.74 -14.69 -18.21
C THR A 296 -10.65 -15.86 -19.21
N ARG A 297 -9.45 -16.42 -19.44
CA ARG A 297 -9.25 -17.60 -20.30
C ARG A 297 -9.70 -18.91 -19.64
N LEU A 298 -9.52 -19.03 -18.33
CA LEU A 298 -9.96 -20.18 -17.52
C LEU A 298 -11.49 -20.20 -17.40
N MET A 299 -12.12 -19.09 -17.00
CA MET A 299 -13.58 -18.93 -16.96
C MET A 299 -14.22 -19.23 -18.32
N GLY A 300 -13.63 -18.70 -19.40
CA GLY A 300 -14.07 -18.97 -20.79
C GLY A 300 -13.84 -20.41 -21.28
N ALA A 301 -13.17 -21.25 -20.49
CA ALA A 301 -13.05 -22.69 -20.67
C ALA A 301 -13.81 -23.48 -19.57
N GLY A 302 -14.70 -22.82 -18.81
CA GLY A 302 -15.53 -23.41 -17.76
C GLY A 302 -14.86 -23.53 -16.38
N VAL A 303 -13.57 -23.21 -16.26
CA VAL A 303 -12.78 -23.31 -15.03
C VAL A 303 -13.00 -22.05 -14.19
N ARG A 304 -13.86 -22.14 -13.17
CA ARG A 304 -14.32 -21.01 -12.34
C ARG A 304 -13.72 -21.01 -10.93
N THR A 305 -13.54 -22.17 -10.32
CA THR A 305 -13.10 -22.33 -8.92
C THR A 305 -11.63 -22.76 -8.79
N VAL A 306 -11.09 -22.70 -7.57
CA VAL A 306 -9.82 -23.35 -7.21
C VAL A 306 -9.86 -24.86 -7.48
N ALA A 307 -10.97 -25.53 -7.16
CA ALA A 307 -11.14 -26.98 -7.36
C ALA A 307 -11.12 -27.35 -8.86
N ASP A 308 -11.81 -26.58 -9.71
CA ASP A 308 -11.83 -26.78 -11.16
C ASP A 308 -10.41 -26.73 -11.75
N LEU A 309 -9.59 -25.77 -11.29
CA LEU A 309 -8.22 -25.59 -11.75
C LEU A 309 -7.26 -26.65 -11.18
N ALA A 310 -7.53 -27.18 -9.98
CA ALA A 310 -6.81 -28.30 -9.41
C ALA A 310 -7.05 -29.61 -10.21
N ALA A 311 -8.30 -29.85 -10.61
CA ALA A 311 -8.72 -30.99 -11.42
C ALA A 311 -8.36 -30.88 -12.91
N LEU A 312 -8.01 -29.68 -13.40
CA LEU A 312 -7.81 -29.38 -14.82
C LEU A 312 -6.70 -30.24 -15.49
N ALA A 313 -7.13 -31.24 -16.27
CA ALA A 313 -6.26 -32.16 -17.00
C ALA A 313 -5.99 -31.76 -18.48
N HIS A 314 -6.64 -30.72 -18.99
CA HIS A 314 -6.64 -30.39 -20.43
C HIS A 314 -6.13 -28.97 -20.71
N PRO A 315 -5.41 -28.73 -21.83
CA PRO A 315 -4.79 -27.43 -22.11
C PRO A 315 -5.84 -26.35 -22.44
N VAL A 316 -5.78 -25.21 -21.76
CA VAL A 316 -6.73 -24.10 -21.94
C VAL A 316 -6.25 -23.15 -23.03
N PRO A 317 -7.07 -22.82 -24.05
CA PRO A 317 -6.68 -21.96 -25.16
C PRO A 317 -6.07 -20.63 -24.73
N ARG A 318 -4.93 -20.28 -25.34
CA ARG A 318 -4.15 -19.07 -25.06
C ARG A 318 -3.56 -19.00 -23.63
N VAL A 319 -3.61 -20.05 -22.82
CA VAL A 319 -2.76 -20.19 -21.63
C VAL A 319 -1.51 -21.00 -22.02
N ALA A 320 -0.31 -20.54 -21.64
CA ALA A 320 0.92 -21.25 -21.98
C ALA A 320 1.06 -22.51 -21.08
N PRO A 321 1.43 -23.69 -21.61
CA PRO A 321 1.46 -24.93 -20.81
C PRO A 321 2.28 -24.85 -19.51
N PRO A 322 3.48 -24.22 -19.44
CA PRO A 322 4.21 -24.08 -18.18
C PRO A 322 3.49 -23.20 -17.15
N VAL A 323 2.74 -22.18 -17.62
CA VAL A 323 1.93 -21.30 -16.77
C VAL A 323 0.72 -22.06 -16.24
N GLN A 324 0.04 -22.85 -17.08
CA GLN A 324 -1.07 -23.69 -16.64
C GLN A 324 -0.61 -24.74 -15.63
N ALA A 325 0.49 -25.46 -15.89
CA ALA A 325 1.02 -26.46 -14.98
C ALA A 325 1.32 -25.88 -13.59
N ARG A 326 1.93 -24.70 -13.52
CA ARG A 326 2.18 -23.99 -12.26
C ARG A 326 0.88 -23.59 -11.54
N LEU A 327 -0.10 -23.05 -12.26
CA LEU A 327 -1.38 -22.64 -11.69
C LEU A 327 -2.22 -23.84 -11.20
N THR A 328 -2.23 -24.96 -11.94
CA THR A 328 -2.86 -26.22 -11.53
C THR A 328 -2.17 -26.83 -10.31
N ARG A 329 -0.82 -26.80 -10.24
CA ARG A 329 -0.07 -27.22 -9.03
C ARG A 329 -0.47 -26.39 -7.81
N GLN A 330 -0.45 -25.06 -7.95
CA GLN A 330 -0.80 -24.12 -6.89
C GLN A 330 -2.25 -24.35 -6.40
N ALA A 331 -3.19 -24.53 -7.34
CA ALA A 331 -4.57 -24.85 -7.03
C ALA A 331 -4.74 -26.19 -6.29
N ARG A 332 -3.94 -27.23 -6.63
CA ARG A 332 -3.96 -28.52 -5.91
C ARG A 332 -3.50 -28.41 -4.47
N LEU A 333 -2.44 -27.64 -4.19
CA LEU A 333 -1.98 -27.39 -2.83
C LEU A 333 -3.06 -26.65 -2.02
N GLN A 334 -3.66 -25.61 -2.60
CA GLN A 334 -4.74 -24.84 -1.98
C GLN A 334 -6.00 -25.68 -1.73
N ALA A 335 -6.45 -26.47 -2.72
CA ALA A 335 -7.56 -27.40 -2.55
C ALA A 335 -7.27 -28.48 -1.51
N GLY A 336 -6.02 -28.96 -1.41
CA GLY A 336 -5.60 -29.93 -0.41
C GLY A 336 -5.50 -29.39 1.03
N GLN A 337 -5.21 -28.09 1.21
CA GLN A 337 -5.37 -27.40 2.50
C GLN A 337 -6.85 -27.19 2.82
N LEU A 338 -7.65 -26.79 1.84
CA LEU A 338 -9.07 -26.54 2.02
C LEU A 338 -9.85 -27.81 2.37
N ALA A 339 -9.49 -28.96 1.80
CA ALA A 339 -10.02 -30.26 2.20
C ALA A 339 -9.71 -30.60 3.67
N ARG A 340 -8.49 -30.32 4.14
CA ARG A 340 -8.10 -30.50 5.56
C ARG A 340 -8.88 -29.57 6.50
N LEU A 341 -9.22 -28.36 6.06
CA LEU A 341 -10.06 -27.43 6.81
C LEU A 341 -11.54 -27.88 6.83
N ASP A 342 -12.08 -28.30 5.69
CA ASP A 342 -13.44 -28.84 5.57
C ASP A 342 -13.59 -30.14 6.43
N GLU A 343 -12.54 -30.97 6.50
CA GLU A 343 -12.43 -32.17 7.35
C GLU A 343 -12.35 -31.82 8.85
N ALA A 344 -11.49 -30.87 9.25
CA ALA A 344 -11.39 -30.40 10.63
C ALA A 344 -12.71 -29.83 11.15
N ALA A 345 -13.39 -29.03 10.33
CA ALA A 345 -14.69 -28.45 10.67
C ALA A 345 -15.77 -29.53 10.91
N ALA A 346 -15.74 -30.65 10.18
CA ALA A 346 -16.64 -31.78 10.41
C ALA A 346 -16.43 -32.46 11.77
N HIS A 347 -15.27 -32.26 12.40
CA HIS A 347 -14.94 -32.73 13.76
C HIS A 347 -15.03 -31.61 14.83
N GLY A 348 -15.56 -30.43 14.49
CA GLY A 348 -15.67 -29.30 15.42
C GLY A 348 -14.36 -28.55 15.69
N LEU A 349 -13.34 -28.78 14.88
CA LEU A 349 -12.04 -28.12 14.94
C LEU A 349 -11.95 -26.96 13.95
N VAL A 350 -11.22 -25.92 14.31
CA VAL A 350 -10.93 -24.74 13.48
C VAL A 350 -9.43 -24.47 13.42
N ALA A 351 -8.97 -23.71 12.41
CA ALA A 351 -7.57 -23.30 12.31
C ALA A 351 -7.31 -22.05 13.17
N GLY A 352 -6.53 -22.22 14.23
CA GLY A 352 -6.10 -21.15 15.14
C GLY A 352 -4.73 -20.56 14.78
N PRO A 353 -3.97 -20.05 15.77
CA PRO A 353 -2.60 -19.59 15.59
C PRO A 353 -1.74 -20.59 14.81
N GLY A 354 -0.85 -20.09 13.96
CA GLY A 354 0.06 -20.94 13.18
C GLY A 354 -0.63 -21.97 12.27
N MET A 355 -1.92 -21.83 11.96
CA MET A 355 -2.73 -22.84 11.26
C MET A 355 -2.79 -24.20 12.00
N ARG A 356 -2.58 -24.22 13.32
CA ARG A 356 -2.84 -25.38 14.19
C ARG A 356 -4.34 -25.62 14.34
N LEU A 357 -4.75 -26.86 14.56
CA LEU A 357 -6.14 -27.20 14.83
C LEU A 357 -6.48 -27.05 16.31
N VAL A 358 -7.50 -26.24 16.59
CA VAL A 358 -8.03 -25.95 17.94
C VAL A 358 -9.54 -26.21 17.99
N GLY A 359 -10.12 -26.34 19.18
CA GLY A 359 -11.57 -26.36 19.36
C GLY A 359 -12.22 -25.06 18.87
N ALA A 360 -13.53 -25.10 18.57
CA ALA A 360 -14.28 -23.93 18.12
C ALA A 360 -14.35 -22.77 19.15
N ASP A 361 -13.97 -23.02 20.40
CA ASP A 361 -13.79 -22.04 21.48
C ASP A 361 -12.34 -21.53 21.63
N GLY A 362 -11.42 -21.98 20.77
CA GLY A 362 -9.99 -21.70 20.83
C GLY A 362 -9.18 -22.62 21.75
N SER A 363 -9.81 -23.60 22.41
CA SER A 363 -9.11 -24.55 23.29
C SER A 363 -8.17 -25.50 22.53
N ALA A 364 -7.08 -25.93 23.18
CA ALA A 364 -6.25 -27.00 22.65
C ALA A 364 -7.06 -28.32 22.62
N PRO A 365 -7.05 -29.08 21.51
CA PRO A 365 -7.89 -30.26 21.38
C PRO A 365 -7.38 -31.39 22.29
N ASP A 366 -8.28 -32.08 22.97
CA ASP A 366 -7.97 -33.15 23.91
C ASP A 366 -8.51 -34.52 23.45
N GLY A 367 -8.16 -35.59 24.18
CA GLY A 367 -8.66 -36.95 23.94
C GLY A 367 -8.66 -37.39 22.47
N ALA A 368 -9.85 -37.71 21.95
CA ALA A 368 -10.05 -38.12 20.56
C ALA A 368 -9.95 -36.95 19.56
N ALA A 369 -10.29 -35.72 19.96
CA ALA A 369 -10.13 -34.54 19.10
C ALA A 369 -8.64 -34.26 18.84
N ALA A 370 -7.77 -34.50 19.83
CA ALA A 370 -6.32 -34.41 19.68
C ALA A 370 -5.77 -35.45 18.70
N GLU A 371 -6.37 -36.64 18.64
CA GLU A 371 -5.98 -37.70 17.70
C GLU A 371 -6.41 -37.38 16.27
N VAL A 372 -7.64 -36.87 16.08
CA VAL A 372 -8.12 -36.34 14.81
C VAL A 372 -7.26 -35.17 14.33
N ALA A 373 -6.97 -34.20 15.19
CA ALA A 373 -6.12 -33.05 14.86
C ALA A 373 -4.74 -33.48 14.33
N ARG A 374 -4.09 -34.45 15.00
CA ARG A 374 -2.81 -35.02 14.55
C ARG A 374 -2.90 -35.79 13.23
N GLY A 375 -4.06 -36.36 12.88
CA GLY A 375 -4.28 -37.03 11.59
C GLY A 375 -4.46 -36.05 10.43
N ILE A 376 -5.04 -34.88 10.69
CA ILE A 376 -5.30 -33.84 9.68
C ILE A 376 -4.08 -32.93 9.48
N GLU A 377 -3.30 -32.64 10.54
CA GLU A 377 -2.13 -31.77 10.44
C GLU A 377 -0.97 -32.32 9.58
N PRO A 378 -0.06 -31.46 9.08
CA PRO A 378 -0.14 -30.00 9.09
C PRO A 378 -1.20 -29.48 8.09
N VAL A 379 -2.00 -28.49 8.50
CA VAL A 379 -3.03 -27.91 7.62
C VAL A 379 -2.41 -27.26 6.37
N VAL A 380 -1.26 -26.60 6.54
CA VAL A 380 -0.50 -26.00 5.43
C VAL A 380 0.30 -27.07 4.69
N ARG A 381 0.19 -27.07 3.37
CA ARG A 381 0.84 -28.02 2.46
C ARG A 381 1.88 -27.31 1.60
N TYR A 382 2.94 -28.02 1.23
CA TYR A 382 3.98 -27.50 0.36
C TYR A 382 4.55 -28.57 -0.59
N GLU A 383 5.22 -28.13 -1.65
CA GLU A 383 5.96 -28.97 -2.60
C GLU A 383 7.27 -28.27 -2.98
N VAL A 384 8.41 -28.97 -2.93
CA VAL A 384 9.68 -28.45 -3.46
C VAL A 384 9.66 -28.56 -4.98
N VAL A 385 9.49 -27.42 -5.67
CA VAL A 385 9.35 -27.33 -7.13
C VAL A 385 10.66 -27.05 -7.85
N ASP A 386 11.66 -26.49 -7.17
CA ASP A 386 13.04 -26.39 -7.66
C ASP A 386 14.07 -26.60 -6.54
N PRO A 387 14.56 -27.85 -6.36
CA PRO A 387 15.66 -28.16 -5.45
C PRO A 387 17.00 -27.49 -5.82
N ALA A 388 17.18 -26.96 -7.03
CA ALA A 388 18.40 -26.24 -7.41
C ALA A 388 18.42 -24.82 -6.82
N SER A 389 17.28 -24.13 -6.77
CA SER A 389 17.14 -22.84 -6.07
C SER A 389 17.43 -22.96 -4.57
N LEU A 390 17.09 -24.08 -3.91
CA LEU A 390 17.47 -24.31 -2.50
C LEU A 390 18.99 -24.43 -2.31
N ARG A 391 19.69 -25.09 -3.24
CA ARG A 391 21.16 -25.23 -3.25
C ARG A 391 21.90 -23.98 -3.76
N ALA A 392 21.17 -22.88 -3.99
CA ALA A 392 21.74 -21.57 -4.27
C ALA A 392 21.77 -20.65 -3.04
N LEU A 393 21.25 -21.11 -1.88
CA LEU A 393 21.54 -20.48 -0.60
C LEU A 393 23.04 -20.61 -0.26
N PRO A 394 23.65 -19.60 0.36
CA PRO A 394 25.03 -19.72 0.85
C PRO A 394 25.17 -20.82 1.92
N GLU A 395 26.39 -21.35 2.00
CA GLU A 395 26.80 -22.22 3.10
C GLU A 395 26.70 -21.47 4.45
N PRO A 396 26.43 -22.17 5.58
CA PRO A 396 26.34 -21.52 6.89
C PRO A 396 27.68 -20.94 7.35
N SER A 397 27.69 -19.68 7.79
CA SER A 397 28.79 -19.11 8.58
C SER A 397 28.32 -18.82 10.01
N PRO A 398 29.13 -19.07 11.06
CA PRO A 398 28.86 -18.55 12.40
C PRO A 398 28.77 -17.02 12.45
N GLY A 399 29.26 -16.33 11.42
CA GLY A 399 29.08 -14.89 11.24
C GLY A 399 27.71 -14.50 10.70
N ASP A 400 26.88 -15.42 10.23
CA ASP A 400 25.56 -15.11 9.66
C ASP A 400 24.68 -14.34 10.66
N VAL A 401 23.88 -13.40 10.14
CA VAL A 401 22.89 -12.62 10.91
C VAL A 401 21.55 -12.55 10.16
N TYR A 402 20.48 -12.39 10.93
CA TYR A 402 19.10 -12.37 10.46
C TYR A 402 18.49 -11.03 10.85
N PHE A 403 18.12 -10.21 9.86
CA PHE A 403 17.92 -8.76 10.00
C PHE A 403 16.54 -8.31 9.52
N ASP A 404 15.95 -7.37 10.24
CA ASP A 404 14.64 -6.76 9.93
C ASP A 404 14.52 -5.29 10.40
N PHE A 405 13.53 -4.57 9.87
CA PHE A 405 13.27 -3.14 10.14
C PHE A 405 11.86 -2.88 10.69
N GLU A 406 11.75 -2.08 11.75
CA GLU A 406 10.52 -1.31 12.00
C GLU A 406 10.70 0.15 11.56
N GLY A 407 9.70 0.68 10.88
CA GLY A 407 9.71 2.06 10.40
C GLY A 407 8.31 2.65 10.28
N ASP A 408 8.21 3.93 10.59
CA ASP A 408 6.99 4.72 10.44
C ASP A 408 7.04 5.49 9.10
N PRO A 409 6.31 5.05 8.05
CA PRO A 409 6.30 5.73 6.75
C PRO A 409 5.62 7.11 6.79
N MET A 410 4.87 7.41 7.87
CA MET A 410 4.17 8.67 8.06
C MET A 410 4.95 9.66 8.95
N TRP A 411 6.08 9.25 9.55
CA TRP A 411 6.87 10.10 10.43
C TRP A 411 7.32 11.40 9.74
N SER A 412 7.34 12.50 10.50
CA SER A 412 7.57 13.84 9.98
C SER A 412 8.11 14.82 11.03
N VAL A 413 8.83 15.84 10.55
CA VAL A 413 9.18 17.04 11.34
C VAL A 413 8.21 18.20 11.07
N SER A 414 7.62 18.29 9.86
CA SER A 414 6.66 19.33 9.45
C SER A 414 5.18 18.95 9.64
N GLY A 415 4.91 17.67 9.91
CA GLY A 415 3.59 17.06 9.91
C GLY A 415 3.09 16.62 8.52
N GLY A 416 3.95 16.57 7.49
CA GLY A 416 3.70 15.94 6.19
C GLY A 416 4.57 14.72 5.92
N MET A 417 4.20 13.84 4.99
CA MET A 417 4.95 12.59 4.74
C MET A 417 6.30 12.81 4.04
N GLU A 418 7.31 13.23 4.79
CA GLU A 418 8.69 13.51 4.34
C GLU A 418 9.55 12.24 4.23
N GLY A 419 8.91 11.15 3.83
CA GLY A 419 9.52 9.84 3.59
C GLY A 419 9.82 9.02 4.84
N GLY A 420 9.11 9.24 5.96
CA GLY A 420 9.14 8.36 7.14
C GLY A 420 10.44 8.31 7.93
N LEU A 421 10.50 7.42 8.92
CA LEU A 421 11.63 7.16 9.82
C LEU A 421 11.76 5.65 10.01
N GLU A 422 12.93 5.05 9.75
CA GLU A 422 13.21 3.70 10.25
C GLU A 422 13.70 3.82 11.70
N TYR A 423 12.88 3.36 12.65
CA TYR A 423 13.10 3.62 14.07
C TYR A 423 13.73 2.44 14.81
N LEU A 424 13.67 1.23 14.26
CA LEU A 424 14.37 0.06 14.78
C LEU A 424 15.08 -0.69 13.64
N PHE A 425 16.38 -0.89 13.82
CA PHE A 425 17.22 -1.81 13.07
C PHE A 425 17.47 -3.01 13.99
N GLY A 426 16.85 -4.16 13.73
CA GLY A 426 17.00 -5.36 14.57
C GLY A 426 17.77 -6.46 13.86
N LEU A 427 18.59 -7.20 14.60
CA LEU A 427 19.16 -8.46 14.12
C LEU A 427 19.36 -9.49 15.20
N ILE A 428 19.28 -10.76 14.82
CA ILE A 428 19.75 -11.90 15.60
C ILE A 428 21.03 -12.46 14.98
N GLU A 429 22.03 -12.68 15.83
CA GLU A 429 23.25 -13.38 15.49
C GLU A 429 23.00 -14.89 15.42
N GLU A 430 23.58 -15.60 14.44
CA GLU A 430 23.68 -17.06 14.56
C GLU A 430 24.50 -17.39 15.82
N PRO A 431 24.02 -18.25 16.74
CA PRO A 431 24.75 -18.63 17.95
C PRO A 431 26.08 -19.30 17.62
N ALA A 432 27.06 -19.14 18.53
CA ALA A 432 28.33 -19.84 18.43
C ALA A 432 28.14 -21.35 18.70
N ASP A 433 29.04 -22.18 18.19
CA ASP A 433 29.01 -23.64 18.40
C ASP A 433 28.99 -23.99 19.90
N GLY A 434 27.83 -24.49 20.37
CA GLY A 434 27.61 -24.87 21.77
C GLY A 434 27.03 -23.77 22.68
N ASP A 435 26.63 -22.63 22.13
CA ASP A 435 25.80 -21.64 22.83
C ASP A 435 24.32 -21.81 22.40
N GLU A 436 23.40 -21.75 23.38
CA GLU A 436 21.95 -21.82 23.16
C GLU A 436 21.30 -20.42 23.20
N ALA A 437 22.04 -19.39 23.60
CA ALA A 437 21.50 -18.04 23.78
C ALA A 437 21.38 -17.26 22.45
N GLU A 438 20.15 -17.01 22.01
CA GLU A 438 19.87 -16.13 20.88
C GLU A 438 20.23 -14.67 21.19
N ARG A 439 21.35 -14.19 20.63
CA ARG A 439 21.83 -12.82 20.79
C ARG A 439 21.15 -11.86 19.82
N TYR A 440 20.16 -11.13 20.35
CA TYR A 440 19.49 -10.01 19.68
C TYR A 440 20.28 -8.71 19.85
N VAL A 441 20.37 -7.90 18.79
CA VAL A 441 21.07 -6.61 18.75
C VAL A 441 20.16 -5.60 18.08
N THR A 442 20.04 -4.41 18.67
CA THR A 442 19.13 -3.33 18.22
C THR A 442 19.86 -2.01 18.07
N PHE A 443 19.46 -1.23 17.06
CA PHE A 443 19.82 0.17 16.91
C PHE A 443 18.53 0.98 16.76
N TRP A 444 18.30 1.93 17.66
CA TRP A 444 17.06 2.72 17.76
C TRP A 444 17.24 4.13 17.22
N ALA A 445 16.15 4.73 16.74
CA ALA A 445 16.08 6.13 16.34
C ALA A 445 14.70 6.74 16.58
N HIS A 446 14.66 7.94 17.17
CA HIS A 446 13.42 8.71 17.39
C HIS A 446 13.40 10.04 16.65
N ASP A 447 14.56 10.49 16.16
CA ASP A 447 14.67 11.59 15.20
C ASP A 447 15.63 11.29 14.03
N ARG A 448 15.76 12.24 13.12
CA ARG A 448 16.56 12.11 11.89
C ARG A 448 18.08 12.07 12.14
N ALA A 449 18.56 12.62 13.25
CA ALA A 449 19.97 12.54 13.66
C ALA A 449 20.27 11.18 14.31
N GLU A 450 19.35 10.65 15.11
CA GLU A 450 19.44 9.28 15.63
C GLU A 450 19.34 8.23 14.52
N GLU A 451 18.49 8.43 13.50
CA GLU A 451 18.42 7.54 12.32
C GLU A 451 19.75 7.47 11.55
N LYS A 452 20.48 8.61 11.49
CA LYS A 452 21.83 8.66 10.95
C LYS A 452 22.84 7.92 11.82
N ALA A 453 22.72 8.02 13.15
CA ALA A 453 23.59 7.30 14.09
C ALA A 453 23.37 5.78 14.00
N ALA A 454 22.11 5.33 14.05
CA ALA A 454 21.73 3.92 13.94
C ALA A 454 22.26 3.27 12.65
N LEU A 455 22.18 3.97 11.50
CA LEU A 455 22.78 3.51 10.24
C LEU A 455 24.31 3.36 10.34
N VAL A 456 25.00 4.35 10.93
CA VAL A 456 26.47 4.34 11.07
C VAL A 456 26.93 3.24 12.04
N ASP A 457 26.22 3.02 13.13
CA ASP A 457 26.53 2.00 14.13
C ASP A 457 26.20 0.59 13.61
N PHE A 458 25.09 0.40 12.89
CA PHE A 458 24.78 -0.85 12.17
C PHE A 458 25.87 -1.21 11.15
N LEU A 459 26.28 -0.26 10.30
CA LEU A 459 27.35 -0.50 9.32
C LEU A 459 28.71 -0.75 9.98
N SER A 460 28.96 -0.13 11.14
CA SER A 460 30.17 -0.37 11.95
C SER A 460 30.16 -1.76 12.58
N TYR A 461 29.01 -2.21 13.09
CA TYR A 461 28.78 -3.56 13.60
C TYR A 461 29.00 -4.62 12.50
N VAL A 462 28.35 -4.46 11.34
CA VAL A 462 28.50 -5.37 10.19
C VAL A 462 29.96 -5.44 9.74
N ARG A 463 30.66 -4.30 9.68
CA ARG A 463 32.08 -4.25 9.36
C ARG A 463 32.96 -4.98 10.38
N ALA A 464 32.64 -4.89 11.67
CA ALA A 464 33.38 -5.58 12.73
C ALA A 464 33.15 -7.10 12.66
N ARG A 465 31.89 -7.54 12.52
CA ARG A 465 31.53 -8.96 12.41
C ARG A 465 32.15 -9.60 11.16
N ARG A 466 32.09 -8.92 10.01
CA ARG A 466 32.68 -9.41 8.74
C ARG A 466 34.21 -9.45 8.75
N ALA A 467 34.88 -8.69 9.62
CA ALA A 467 36.32 -8.80 9.83
C ALA A 467 36.73 -10.06 10.60
N LEU A 468 35.80 -10.65 11.38
CA LEU A 468 35.98 -11.93 12.06
C LEU A 468 35.47 -13.11 11.20
N HIS A 469 34.39 -12.89 10.45
CA HIS A 469 33.73 -13.88 9.60
C HIS A 469 33.59 -13.34 8.15
N PRO A 470 34.63 -13.48 7.31
CA PRO A 470 34.61 -12.91 5.94
C PRO A 470 33.54 -13.51 5.02
N ASP A 471 33.02 -14.67 5.39
CA ASP A 471 32.00 -15.49 4.73
C ASP A 471 30.58 -15.30 5.28
N MET A 472 30.37 -14.32 6.19
CA MET A 472 29.04 -14.03 6.73
C MET A 472 28.05 -13.49 5.70
N HIS A 473 26.77 -13.77 5.93
CA HIS A 473 25.64 -13.20 5.20
C HIS A 473 24.67 -12.48 6.16
N ILE A 474 23.88 -11.58 5.58
CA ILE A 474 22.80 -10.84 6.23
C ILE A 474 21.52 -11.29 5.53
N TYR A 475 20.75 -12.18 6.16
CA TYR A 475 19.49 -12.67 5.62
C TYR A 475 18.34 -11.75 6.00
N HIS A 476 17.47 -11.50 5.04
CA HIS A 476 16.28 -10.66 5.18
C HIS A 476 15.16 -11.18 4.27
N TYR A 477 13.92 -10.69 4.43
CA TYR A 477 12.76 -11.24 3.73
C TYR A 477 12.05 -10.23 2.82
N ALA A 478 12.27 -10.41 1.51
CA ALA A 478 11.88 -9.51 0.42
C ALA A 478 12.87 -8.35 0.21
N ASN A 479 12.48 -7.40 -0.65
CA ASN A 479 13.38 -6.39 -1.19
C ASN A 479 13.35 -5.07 -0.40
N TYR A 480 12.56 -4.97 0.68
CA TYR A 480 12.36 -3.69 1.37
C TYR A 480 13.63 -3.26 2.12
N GLU A 481 14.22 -4.16 2.90
CA GLU A 481 15.37 -3.90 3.79
C GLU A 481 16.60 -3.36 3.03
N ARG A 482 16.92 -3.96 1.88
CA ARG A 482 17.99 -3.43 1.00
C ARG A 482 17.67 -2.03 0.49
N VAL A 483 16.45 -1.79 0.02
CA VAL A 483 16.03 -0.47 -0.49
C VAL A 483 15.95 0.56 0.64
N ALA A 484 15.59 0.15 1.85
CA ALA A 484 15.61 0.98 3.05
C ALA A 484 17.06 1.39 3.39
N LEU A 485 18.01 0.46 3.42
CA LEU A 485 19.44 0.75 3.62
C LEU A 485 20.02 1.68 2.52
N GLU A 486 19.72 1.43 1.25
CA GLU A 486 20.16 2.29 0.13
C GLU A 486 19.57 3.71 0.29
N ARG A 487 18.26 3.83 0.51
CA ARG A 487 17.53 5.10 0.72
C ARG A 487 18.00 5.86 1.97
N LEU A 488 18.32 5.16 3.06
CA LEU A 488 18.89 5.75 4.29
C LEU A 488 20.29 6.31 4.03
N ALA A 489 21.14 5.54 3.36
CA ALA A 489 22.49 5.97 3.00
C ALA A 489 22.51 7.17 2.05
N GLU A 490 21.62 7.18 1.04
CA GLU A 490 21.42 8.35 0.17
C GLU A 490 20.90 9.58 0.93
N ARG A 491 19.91 9.42 1.83
CA ARG A 491 19.34 10.51 2.64
C ARG A 491 20.37 11.15 3.56
N HIS A 492 21.20 10.34 4.22
CA HIS A 492 22.13 10.78 5.26
C HIS A 492 23.52 11.16 4.75
N GLY A 493 23.83 10.82 3.49
CA GLY A 493 25.14 11.04 2.87
C GLY A 493 26.26 10.15 3.41
N GLU A 494 25.92 9.09 4.16
CA GLU A 494 26.87 8.17 4.81
C GLU A 494 26.69 6.74 4.29
N GLY A 495 27.75 5.93 4.37
CA GLY A 495 27.64 4.47 4.25
C GLY A 495 27.26 3.90 2.87
N LEU A 496 26.90 4.73 1.89
CA LEU A 496 26.34 4.28 0.61
C LEU A 496 27.22 3.25 -0.12
N GLU A 497 28.53 3.50 -0.25
CA GLU A 497 29.42 2.51 -0.89
C GLU A 497 29.59 1.23 -0.05
N ALA A 498 29.38 1.26 1.27
CA ALA A 498 29.35 0.05 2.09
C ALA A 498 28.08 -0.77 1.84
N VAL A 499 26.90 -0.14 1.81
CA VAL A 499 25.63 -0.78 1.44
C VAL A 499 25.70 -1.37 0.04
N LEU A 500 26.14 -0.57 -0.94
CA LEU A 500 26.32 -1.01 -2.33
C LEU A 500 27.36 -2.12 -2.46
N THR A 501 28.41 -2.15 -1.63
CA THR A 501 29.38 -3.26 -1.59
C THR A 501 28.74 -4.53 -1.03
N LEU A 502 28.01 -4.46 0.09
CA LEU A 502 27.29 -5.61 0.66
C LEU A 502 26.29 -6.22 -0.33
N ALA A 503 25.55 -5.39 -1.07
CA ALA A 503 24.63 -5.83 -2.12
C ALA A 503 25.34 -6.41 -3.35
N ARG A 504 26.47 -5.82 -3.76
CA ARG A 504 27.28 -6.21 -4.93
C ARG A 504 28.06 -7.51 -4.70
N GLU A 505 28.50 -7.76 -3.48
CA GLU A 505 29.24 -8.97 -3.07
C GLU A 505 28.33 -10.12 -2.64
N GLY A 506 27.00 -9.92 -2.62
CA GLY A 506 26.03 -10.96 -2.28
C GLY A 506 25.85 -11.22 -0.77
N VAL A 507 26.34 -10.32 0.08
CA VAL A 507 26.23 -10.43 1.54
C VAL A 507 24.78 -10.23 2.01
N LEU A 508 24.02 -9.35 1.34
CA LEU A 508 22.58 -9.19 1.57
C LEU A 508 21.81 -10.27 0.80
N VAL A 509 21.13 -11.17 1.53
CA VAL A 509 20.44 -12.34 0.97
C VAL A 509 18.93 -12.25 1.19
N ASP A 510 18.22 -11.81 0.16
CA ASP A 510 16.75 -11.81 0.09
C ASP A 510 16.23 -13.26 -0.06
N LEU A 511 15.50 -13.74 0.95
CA LEU A 511 14.92 -15.08 0.98
C LEU A 511 13.63 -15.23 0.16
N PHE A 512 12.88 -14.15 -0.08
CA PHE A 512 11.62 -14.19 -0.81
C PHE A 512 11.73 -14.81 -2.22
N PRO A 513 12.71 -14.43 -3.09
CA PRO A 513 12.88 -15.07 -4.39
C PRO A 513 13.35 -16.52 -4.26
N VAL A 514 14.08 -16.89 -3.20
CA VAL A 514 14.46 -18.29 -2.95
C VAL A 514 13.22 -19.11 -2.67
N VAL A 515 12.40 -18.76 -1.67
CA VAL A 515 11.16 -19.47 -1.34
C VAL A 515 10.24 -19.55 -2.55
N ARG A 516 9.94 -18.41 -3.19
CA ARG A 516 8.97 -18.30 -4.29
C ARG A 516 9.39 -19.04 -5.56
N ASN A 517 10.69 -19.30 -5.75
CA ASN A 517 11.18 -20.10 -6.88
C ASN A 517 11.30 -21.59 -6.51
N ALA A 518 11.71 -21.90 -5.28
CA ALA A 518 12.03 -23.25 -4.82
C ALA A 518 10.83 -24.06 -4.32
N VAL A 519 9.84 -23.41 -3.69
CA VAL A 519 8.74 -24.07 -2.97
C VAL A 519 7.40 -23.51 -3.44
N ALA A 520 6.46 -24.40 -3.73
CA ALA A 520 5.05 -24.06 -3.84
C ALA A 520 4.35 -24.32 -2.50
N VAL A 521 3.52 -23.38 -2.02
CA VAL A 521 2.78 -23.51 -0.75
C VAL A 521 1.28 -23.33 -0.95
N SER A 522 0.45 -23.95 -0.10
CA SER A 522 -1.02 -23.85 -0.14
C SER A 522 -1.60 -22.52 0.36
N GLN A 523 -0.75 -21.54 0.68
CA GLN A 523 -1.16 -20.22 1.16
C GLN A 523 -1.50 -19.28 0.00
N ALA A 524 -2.32 -18.25 0.28
CA ALA A 524 -2.68 -17.23 -0.70
C ALA A 524 -1.52 -16.26 -1.01
N SER A 525 -0.59 -16.05 -0.07
CA SER A 525 0.58 -15.18 -0.19
C SER A 525 1.87 -15.88 0.24
N TYR A 526 2.99 -15.31 -0.21
CA TYR A 526 4.35 -15.63 0.26
C TYR A 526 4.86 -14.51 1.17
N SER A 527 4.05 -14.09 2.14
CA SER A 527 4.51 -13.27 3.27
C SER A 527 5.02 -14.19 4.38
N ILE A 528 6.04 -13.78 5.13
CA ILE A 528 6.69 -14.62 6.14
C ILE A 528 5.68 -15.17 7.18
N LYS A 529 4.78 -14.32 7.69
CA LYS A 529 3.63 -14.66 8.56
C LYS A 529 2.66 -15.75 8.01
N LYS A 530 2.69 -16.08 6.71
CA LYS A 530 1.94 -17.21 6.13
C LYS A 530 2.77 -18.48 5.95
N LEU A 531 4.10 -18.37 5.96
CA LEU A 531 5.03 -19.51 5.87
C LEU A 531 5.39 -20.09 7.24
N GLU A 532 5.36 -19.28 8.29
CA GLU A 532 5.61 -19.65 9.70
C GLU A 532 5.02 -20.99 10.19
N PRO A 533 3.78 -21.38 9.82
CA PRO A 533 3.22 -22.72 10.11
C PRO A 533 4.11 -23.92 9.73
N LEU A 534 5.04 -23.73 8.78
CA LEU A 534 5.91 -24.77 8.25
C LEU A 534 7.24 -24.92 9.02
N TYR A 535 7.63 -23.96 9.86
CA TYR A 535 8.96 -23.94 10.48
C TYR A 535 9.06 -23.34 11.89
N MET A 536 8.06 -22.61 12.41
CA MET A 536 8.15 -22.02 13.76
C MET A 536 7.93 -23.03 14.89
N GLY A 537 7.26 -24.15 14.62
CA GLY A 537 6.98 -25.20 15.60
C GLY A 537 5.83 -24.83 16.53
N GLU A 538 6.13 -24.63 17.81
CA GLU A 538 5.19 -24.24 18.88
C GLU A 538 5.31 -22.75 19.26
N GLU A 539 6.43 -22.09 18.92
CA GLU A 539 6.63 -20.65 19.12
C GLU A 539 5.93 -19.84 18.03
N LEU A 540 4.61 -19.73 18.18
CA LEU A 540 3.74 -18.99 17.29
C LEU A 540 3.63 -17.53 17.75
N ARG A 541 3.35 -16.60 16.82
CA ARG A 541 3.06 -15.20 17.16
C ARG A 541 1.95 -15.11 18.20
N GLU A 542 2.18 -14.29 19.23
CA GLU A 542 1.14 -13.82 20.11
C GLU A 542 0.07 -13.07 19.27
N LEU A 543 -1.20 -13.23 19.66
CA LEU A 543 -2.34 -12.58 18.96
C LEU A 543 -2.78 -11.27 19.62
N ASP A 544 -2.26 -10.98 20.81
CA ASP A 544 -2.48 -9.74 21.55
C ASP A 544 -1.29 -8.78 21.31
N GLY A 545 -1.52 -7.47 21.42
CA GLY A 545 -0.47 -6.46 21.23
C GLY A 545 -0.14 -6.18 19.76
N VAL A 546 1.15 -6.00 19.45
CA VAL A 546 1.63 -5.68 18.09
C VAL A 546 1.66 -6.96 17.25
N THR A 547 0.73 -7.12 16.30
CA THR A 547 0.69 -8.31 15.44
C THR A 547 0.96 -8.03 13.96
N THR A 548 0.98 -6.76 13.56
CA THR A 548 1.27 -6.29 12.20
C THR A 548 2.11 -5.02 12.21
N GLY A 549 2.77 -4.71 11.09
CA GLY A 549 3.42 -3.42 10.89
C GLY A 549 2.47 -2.21 10.98
N GLY A 550 1.15 -2.38 10.79
CA GLY A 550 0.18 -1.32 11.02
C GLY A 550 -0.02 -1.00 12.50
N ASP A 551 -0.02 -2.04 13.35
CA ASP A 551 -0.07 -1.90 14.81
C ASP A 551 1.26 -1.33 15.34
N SER A 552 2.38 -1.82 14.81
CA SER A 552 3.75 -1.35 15.12
C SER A 552 3.86 0.17 14.93
N VAL A 553 3.45 0.66 13.75
CA VAL A 553 3.43 2.09 13.39
C VAL A 553 2.42 2.92 14.21
N ALA A 554 1.34 2.31 14.70
CA ALA A 554 0.37 2.99 15.57
C ALA A 554 0.90 3.11 17.00
N ARG A 555 1.33 2.01 17.61
CA ARG A 555 1.89 1.96 18.97
C ARG A 555 3.14 2.83 19.11
N TYR A 556 4.04 2.82 18.11
CA TYR A 556 5.19 3.74 18.10
C TYR A 556 4.78 5.22 18.12
N ALA A 557 3.75 5.59 17.34
CA ALA A 557 3.25 6.96 17.32
C ALA A 557 2.58 7.36 18.66
N GLU A 558 1.82 6.45 19.27
CA GLU A 558 1.26 6.63 20.63
C GLU A 558 2.38 6.83 21.67
N ALA A 559 3.40 5.97 21.65
CA ALA A 559 4.54 6.03 22.56
C ALA A 559 5.31 7.35 22.46
N THR A 560 5.61 7.83 21.24
CA THR A 560 6.27 9.13 21.05
C THR A 560 5.42 10.31 21.55
N ALA A 561 4.09 10.24 21.43
CA ALA A 561 3.17 11.23 22.00
C ALA A 561 3.11 11.16 23.54
N ALA A 562 3.06 9.96 24.12
CA ALA A 562 3.13 9.75 25.57
C ALA A 562 4.43 10.32 26.15
N ARG A 563 5.57 10.04 25.50
CA ARG A 563 6.88 10.61 25.85
C ARG A 563 6.89 12.14 25.79
N ALA A 564 6.31 12.73 24.74
CA ALA A 564 6.18 14.19 24.61
C ALA A 564 5.28 14.82 25.70
N ALA A 565 4.32 14.06 26.24
CA ALA A 565 3.53 14.45 27.42
C ALA A 565 4.24 14.20 28.77
N GLY A 566 5.43 13.59 28.76
CA GLY A 566 6.26 13.29 29.93
C GLY A 566 6.12 11.87 30.48
N ASP A 567 5.38 10.98 29.82
CA ASP A 567 5.26 9.58 30.20
C ASP A 567 6.35 8.72 29.53
N GLU A 568 7.55 8.78 30.11
CA GLU A 568 8.69 7.92 29.75
C GLU A 568 8.44 6.43 30.14
N ALA A 569 7.40 6.12 30.93
CA ALA A 569 7.12 4.76 31.39
C ALA A 569 6.27 3.97 30.37
N GLU A 570 5.18 4.57 29.85
CA GLU A 570 4.48 4.01 28.68
C GLU A 570 5.43 3.93 27.48
N PHE A 571 6.22 4.98 27.22
CA PHE A 571 7.20 4.96 26.12
C PHE A 571 8.14 3.75 26.22
N ALA A 572 8.81 3.56 27.36
CA ALA A 572 9.70 2.41 27.57
C ALA A 572 8.98 1.05 27.42
N HIS A 573 7.76 0.94 27.94
CA HIS A 573 6.94 -0.27 27.79
C HIS A 573 6.66 -0.60 26.32
N VAL A 574 6.27 0.39 25.51
CA VAL A 574 6.03 0.16 24.08
C VAL A 574 7.33 -0.14 23.33
N MET A 575 8.46 0.44 23.73
CA MET A 575 9.75 0.09 23.11
C MET A 575 10.11 -1.39 23.33
N ASP A 576 9.80 -1.95 24.50
CA ASP A 576 9.97 -3.38 24.80
C ASP A 576 8.97 -4.25 24.00
N GLU A 577 7.71 -3.82 23.81
CA GLU A 577 6.74 -4.51 22.93
C GLU A 577 7.26 -4.59 21.48
N LEU A 578 7.72 -3.46 20.93
CA LEU A 578 8.25 -3.35 19.58
C LEU A 578 9.56 -4.13 19.40
N ALA A 579 10.43 -4.14 20.42
CA ALA A 579 11.61 -4.99 20.45
C ALA A 579 11.25 -6.48 20.38
N SER A 580 10.22 -6.91 21.11
CA SER A 580 9.77 -8.31 21.12
C SER A 580 9.19 -8.74 19.75
N TYR A 581 8.35 -7.90 19.15
CA TYR A 581 7.78 -8.13 17.82
C TYR A 581 8.88 -8.26 16.75
N ASN A 582 9.78 -7.29 16.67
CA ASN A 582 10.86 -7.31 15.68
C ASN A 582 11.88 -8.44 15.92
N ARG A 583 12.16 -8.79 17.18
CA ARG A 583 12.92 -9.98 17.55
C ARG A 583 12.28 -11.25 16.98
N TYR A 584 10.95 -11.38 17.06
CA TYR A 584 10.24 -12.53 16.48
C TYR A 584 10.44 -12.62 14.96
N ASP A 585 10.38 -11.50 14.23
CA ASP A 585 10.59 -11.51 12.77
C ASP A 585 12.05 -11.85 12.38
N CYS A 586 13.03 -11.44 13.20
CA CYS A 586 14.41 -11.92 13.10
C CYS A 586 14.52 -13.45 13.34
N VAL A 587 13.85 -14.01 14.37
CA VAL A 587 13.80 -15.46 14.62
C VAL A 587 13.09 -16.19 13.48
N SER A 588 11.99 -15.65 12.96
CA SER A 588 11.22 -16.22 11.85
C SER A 588 12.07 -16.30 10.58
N THR A 589 12.85 -15.25 10.30
CA THR A 589 13.83 -15.21 9.20
C THR A 589 14.93 -16.28 9.39
N ARG A 590 15.45 -16.45 10.61
CA ARG A 590 16.43 -17.50 10.96
C ARG A 590 15.89 -18.92 10.75
N ARG A 591 14.73 -19.22 11.31
CA ARG A 591 14.10 -20.56 11.21
C ARG A 591 13.67 -20.89 9.79
N LEU A 592 13.28 -19.89 9.00
CA LEU A 592 13.05 -20.04 7.55
C LEU A 592 14.31 -20.50 6.81
N VAL A 593 15.50 -19.92 7.08
CA VAL A 593 16.76 -20.37 6.46
C VAL A 593 17.09 -21.81 6.85
N GLN A 594 16.93 -22.15 8.12
CA GLN A 594 17.16 -23.51 8.64
C GLN A 594 16.22 -24.54 7.97
N TRP A 595 14.95 -24.19 7.77
CA TRP A 595 13.97 -25.00 7.05
C TRP A 595 14.29 -25.14 5.55
N LEU A 596 14.65 -24.06 4.86
CA LEU A 596 15.05 -24.14 3.44
C LEU A 596 16.31 -24.99 3.26
N ARG A 597 17.29 -24.87 4.18
CA ARG A 597 18.48 -25.73 4.23
C ARG A 597 18.11 -27.20 4.52
N SER A 598 17.14 -27.49 5.39
CA SER A 598 16.72 -28.88 5.68
C SER A 598 15.99 -29.54 4.50
N LEU A 599 15.21 -28.77 3.74
CA LEU A 599 14.60 -29.20 2.47
C LEU A 599 15.65 -29.47 1.38
N ALA A 600 16.72 -28.66 1.29
CA ALA A 600 17.82 -28.88 0.34
C ALA A 600 18.50 -30.24 0.52
N HIS A 601 18.56 -30.71 1.78
CA HIS A 601 19.10 -32.00 2.20
C HIS A 601 18.06 -33.13 2.26
N GLY A 602 16.82 -32.88 1.81
CA GLY A 602 15.74 -33.87 1.71
C GLY A 602 15.14 -34.33 3.04
N ARG A 603 15.49 -33.74 4.18
CA ARG A 603 15.18 -34.29 5.51
C ARG A 603 13.70 -34.30 5.89
N HIS A 604 12.89 -33.40 5.33
CA HIS A 604 11.42 -33.34 5.54
C HIS A 604 10.59 -33.64 4.29
N ALA A 605 11.22 -34.05 3.18
CA ALA A 605 10.51 -34.25 1.91
C ALA A 605 9.50 -35.43 1.94
N ALA A 606 9.59 -36.31 2.94
CA ALA A 606 8.72 -37.48 3.08
C ALA A 606 7.36 -37.19 3.76
N GLU A 607 7.27 -36.17 4.60
CA GLU A 607 6.10 -35.93 5.47
C GLU A 607 5.05 -35.00 4.83
N ALA A 608 5.42 -34.25 3.79
CA ALA A 608 4.56 -33.25 3.15
C ALA A 608 3.52 -33.83 2.17
N VAL A 609 3.73 -35.07 1.69
CA VAL A 609 2.96 -35.67 0.58
C VAL A 609 1.98 -36.72 1.10
N GLY A 610 0.95 -36.27 1.82
CA GLY A 610 -0.26 -37.06 1.98
C GLY A 610 -0.99 -37.19 0.64
N GLU A 611 -0.72 -38.26 -0.11
CA GLU A 611 -1.47 -38.60 -1.32
C GLU A 611 -2.94 -38.93 -0.96
N PRO A 612 -3.94 -38.40 -1.66
CA PRO A 612 -5.32 -38.83 -1.48
C PRO A 612 -5.48 -40.28 -1.97
N GLY A 613 -6.07 -41.13 -1.13
CA GLY A 613 -6.28 -42.56 -1.40
C GLY A 613 -7.27 -42.83 -2.55
N LEU A 614 -6.83 -42.62 -3.78
CA LEU A 614 -7.50 -43.11 -4.98
C LEU A 614 -7.12 -44.57 -5.20
N GLU A 615 -8.05 -45.49 -4.96
CA GLU A 615 -7.89 -46.89 -5.37
C GLU A 615 -7.65 -46.94 -6.89
N VAL A 616 -6.44 -47.35 -7.28
CA VAL A 616 -6.12 -47.64 -8.68
C VAL A 616 -6.80 -48.96 -9.03
N VAL A 617 -8.03 -48.88 -9.52
CA VAL A 617 -8.76 -50.02 -10.07
C VAL A 617 -8.03 -50.52 -11.31
N GLU A 618 -7.25 -51.58 -11.13
CA GLU A 618 -6.52 -52.31 -12.19
C GLU A 618 -7.40 -52.52 -13.44
N PRO A 619 -7.02 -51.98 -14.61
CA PRO A 619 -7.84 -52.03 -15.80
C PRO A 619 -7.85 -53.45 -16.39
N ARG A 620 -8.94 -54.19 -16.16
CA ARG A 620 -9.18 -55.54 -16.73
C ARG A 620 -8.79 -55.61 -18.21
N GLU A 621 -7.91 -56.56 -18.54
CA GLU A 621 -7.41 -56.77 -19.91
C GLU A 621 -8.54 -57.03 -20.92
N VAL A 622 -8.83 -56.05 -21.77
CA VAL A 622 -9.66 -56.25 -22.97
C VAL A 622 -8.78 -56.74 -24.11
N ARG A 623 -8.71 -58.06 -24.31
CA ARG A 623 -8.02 -58.68 -25.45
C ARG A 623 -8.55 -58.11 -26.78
N ARG A 624 -7.68 -57.43 -27.56
CA ARG A 624 -7.93 -57.11 -28.97
C ARG A 624 -7.28 -58.16 -29.89
N PRO A 625 -7.90 -58.47 -31.06
CA PRO A 625 -7.36 -59.46 -32.00
C PRO A 625 -6.17 -58.94 -32.82
N LEU A 626 -5.36 -59.88 -33.33
CA LEU A 626 -4.15 -59.62 -34.12
C LEU A 626 -4.46 -59.27 -35.59
N PRO A 627 -3.74 -58.33 -36.22
CA PRO A 627 -3.70 -58.17 -37.67
C PRO A 627 -2.65 -59.13 -38.32
N PRO A 628 -2.83 -59.54 -39.59
CA PRO A 628 -1.88 -60.41 -40.30
C PRO A 628 -0.65 -59.67 -40.84
N CYS A 629 0.47 -60.39 -41.00
CA CYS A 629 1.73 -59.84 -41.50
C CYS A 629 1.83 -59.81 -43.04
N ALA A 630 2.53 -58.80 -43.57
CA ALA A 630 3.31 -58.90 -44.80
C ALA A 630 4.46 -57.86 -44.82
N SER A 631 5.62 -58.28 -45.33
CA SER A 631 6.86 -57.50 -45.54
C SER A 631 7.43 -57.88 -46.93
N PRO A 632 8.61 -57.41 -47.43
CA PRO A 632 9.59 -56.44 -46.89
C PRO A 632 10.09 -55.44 -47.97
N THR A 633 11.36 -55.00 -47.86
CA THR A 633 12.20 -54.21 -48.81
C THR A 633 12.10 -52.67 -48.74
N SER A 634 13.19 -51.88 -48.82
CA SER A 634 14.63 -52.21 -48.69
C SER A 634 15.54 -51.00 -48.43
N ARG A 635 16.63 -51.23 -47.67
CA ARG A 635 18.01 -50.65 -47.78
C ARG A 635 18.23 -49.13 -47.94
N GLY A 636 19.12 -48.61 -47.08
CA GLY A 636 20.02 -47.48 -47.40
C GLY A 636 19.76 -46.18 -46.63
N SER A 637 20.72 -45.37 -46.18
CA SER A 637 22.07 -45.55 -45.61
C SER A 637 22.77 -44.16 -45.59
N SER A 638 23.15 -43.70 -44.39
CA SER A 638 24.31 -42.81 -44.11
C SER A 638 24.27 -41.28 -44.31
N THR A 639 25.27 -40.62 -43.69
CA THR A 639 25.84 -39.27 -43.94
C THR A 639 25.10 -37.97 -43.52
N ARG A 640 25.05 -37.75 -42.20
CA ARG A 640 25.70 -36.61 -41.50
C ARG A 640 26.45 -35.58 -42.38
N ARG A 641 26.01 -34.30 -42.44
CA ARG A 641 26.90 -33.10 -42.28
C ARG A 641 26.24 -31.70 -42.22
N THR A 642 26.57 -30.96 -41.14
CA THR A 642 26.90 -29.51 -41.01
C THR A 642 26.14 -28.37 -41.71
N ARG A 643 25.75 -27.36 -40.89
CA ARG A 643 25.90 -25.88 -41.06
C ARG A 643 25.91 -25.33 -42.50
N SER A 644 25.07 -24.36 -42.86
CA SER A 644 25.25 -22.95 -42.43
C SER A 644 24.13 -22.03 -42.95
N SER A 645 24.25 -20.71 -42.73
CA SER A 645 23.21 -19.71 -42.97
C SER A 645 23.22 -19.10 -44.37
N ARG A 646 22.05 -18.62 -44.84
CA ARG A 646 21.85 -17.21 -45.25
C ARG A 646 20.38 -16.85 -45.52
N ARG A 647 20.09 -15.55 -45.48
CA ARG A 647 18.80 -14.93 -45.84
C ARG A 647 18.68 -14.76 -47.36
N ARG A 648 17.47 -14.89 -47.92
CA ARG A 648 16.73 -13.79 -48.57
C ARG A 648 15.29 -14.22 -48.93
N ALA A 649 14.46 -13.23 -49.21
CA ALA A 649 13.02 -13.38 -49.47
C ALA A 649 12.69 -13.51 -50.97
N SER A 650 11.53 -14.10 -51.28
CA SER A 650 10.51 -13.59 -52.22
C SER A 650 9.43 -14.65 -52.49
N GLY A 651 8.24 -14.24 -52.97
CA GLY A 651 7.21 -15.15 -53.49
C GLY A 651 5.82 -15.04 -52.84
N TRP A 652 4.94 -14.25 -53.45
CA TRP A 652 3.47 -14.37 -53.38
C TRP A 652 2.97 -14.67 -54.81
N PRO A 653 1.89 -15.45 -54.98
CA PRO A 653 0.56 -14.88 -55.30
C PRO A 653 -0.49 -15.22 -54.20
N GLY A 654 -1.70 -14.65 -54.09
CA GLY A 654 -2.57 -13.95 -55.06
C GLY A 654 -3.59 -14.93 -55.67
N CYS A 655 -4.93 -14.74 -55.69
CA CYS A 655 -5.87 -13.69 -55.23
C CYS A 655 -7.11 -14.39 -54.57
N CYS A 656 -8.20 -13.80 -54.03
CA CYS A 656 -9.13 -12.72 -54.44
C CYS A 656 -9.88 -12.17 -53.19
N ALA A 657 -10.13 -10.86 -53.01
CA ALA A 657 -11.34 -10.08 -53.39
C ALA A 657 -12.65 -10.45 -52.65
N THR A 658 -13.53 -9.56 -52.14
CA THR A 658 -13.61 -8.07 -51.98
C THR A 658 -14.70 -7.77 -50.91
N ARG A 659 -14.51 -6.88 -49.89
CA ARG A 659 -14.77 -5.41 -49.82
C ARG A 659 -16.24 -4.96 -50.05
N PRO A 660 -16.71 -3.80 -49.49
CA PRO A 660 -15.96 -2.70 -48.86
C PRO A 660 -16.47 -2.19 -47.49
N GLY A 661 -15.73 -1.24 -46.90
CA GLY A 661 -16.19 -0.23 -45.92
C GLY A 661 -15.62 1.15 -46.31
N PRO A 662 -16.13 2.28 -45.78
CA PRO A 662 -15.78 3.63 -46.24
C PRO A 662 -14.42 4.15 -45.71
N ASP A 663 -13.84 5.09 -46.47
CA ASP A 663 -12.52 5.71 -46.27
C ASP A 663 -12.63 7.21 -45.88
N ARG A 664 -11.46 7.81 -45.53
CA ARG A 664 -11.06 9.26 -45.60
C ARG A 664 -11.03 10.03 -44.27
N ALA A 665 -10.03 10.89 -44.01
CA ALA A 665 -8.74 11.16 -44.69
C ALA A 665 -7.69 11.81 -43.73
N ARG A 666 -6.45 12.05 -44.20
CA ARG A 666 -5.34 12.64 -43.41
C ARG A 666 -4.56 13.72 -44.17
N THR A 667 -4.13 14.75 -43.42
CA THR A 667 -2.98 15.66 -43.65
C THR A 667 -3.01 16.61 -44.88
N PRO A 668 -2.33 17.76 -44.80
CA PRO A 668 -0.94 17.86 -45.27
C PRO A 668 0.05 18.50 -44.25
N THR A 669 1.32 18.64 -44.65
CA THR A 669 2.46 19.19 -43.87
C THR A 669 2.99 20.51 -44.49
N THR A 670 3.67 21.44 -43.80
CA THR A 670 5.13 21.40 -43.53
C THR A 670 5.63 22.71 -42.88
N ARG A 671 6.65 22.66 -42.00
CA ARG A 671 7.95 23.40 -42.09
C ARG A 671 8.89 23.11 -40.88
N ARG A 672 10.17 23.50 -41.00
CA ARG A 672 11.26 23.44 -39.98
C ARG A 672 11.68 24.90 -39.60
N SER A 673 12.55 25.25 -38.65
CA SER A 673 13.85 24.69 -38.17
C SER A 673 14.27 25.26 -36.77
N PRO A 674 15.44 24.91 -36.16
CA PRO A 674 15.56 24.81 -34.69
C PRO A 674 16.66 25.65 -33.98
N CYS A 675 16.62 25.63 -32.63
CA CYS A 675 17.72 25.73 -31.63
C CYS A 675 17.12 25.49 -30.21
N SER A 676 17.84 25.19 -29.11
CA SER A 676 19.18 24.63 -28.84
C SER A 676 19.27 24.23 -27.34
N ARG A 677 19.99 23.16 -26.97
CA ARG A 677 20.29 22.79 -25.57
C ARG A 677 21.76 23.05 -25.22
N PRO A 678 22.11 23.61 -24.04
CA PRO A 678 23.49 23.67 -23.57
C PRO A 678 23.95 22.37 -22.89
N ARG A 679 25.20 22.01 -23.13
CA ARG A 679 26.06 21.26 -22.18
C ARG A 679 27.27 22.17 -21.91
N TRP A 680 27.79 22.15 -20.69
CA TRP A 680 29.07 22.78 -20.36
C TRP A 680 30.05 21.74 -19.85
N THR A 681 31.31 21.89 -20.25
CA THR A 681 32.46 21.07 -19.83
C THR A 681 33.58 22.02 -19.40
N THR A 682 34.22 21.73 -18.28
CA THR A 682 35.30 22.53 -17.69
C THR A 682 36.67 22.14 -18.26
N THR A 683 37.55 23.12 -18.53
CA THR A 683 39.00 22.87 -18.69
C THR A 683 39.85 24.12 -18.42
N ASP A 684 40.71 24.02 -17.40
CA ASP A 684 42.01 24.68 -17.18
C ASP A 684 42.23 26.22 -17.23
N ALA A 685 43.39 26.64 -16.70
CA ALA A 685 43.75 28.00 -16.33
C ALA A 685 45.10 28.50 -16.90
N ARG A 686 45.35 29.83 -16.84
CA ARG A 686 46.69 30.49 -16.73
C ARG A 686 46.60 32.03 -16.48
N THR A 687 47.68 32.60 -15.94
CA THR A 687 47.91 33.99 -15.43
C THR A 687 49.09 34.69 -16.14
N PRO A 688 49.59 35.92 -15.81
CA PRO A 688 49.19 36.94 -14.81
C PRO A 688 48.69 38.27 -15.50
N PRO A 689 49.29 39.51 -15.54
CA PRO A 689 50.54 40.12 -14.99
C PRO A 689 50.44 41.49 -14.23
N SER A 690 50.90 41.52 -12.97
CA SER A 690 51.66 42.58 -12.24
C SER A 690 51.36 44.12 -12.33
N GLY A 691 51.21 44.75 -11.14
CA GLY A 691 51.80 46.08 -10.77
C GLY A 691 50.85 47.13 -10.14
N GLY A 692 51.18 47.89 -9.07
CA GLY A 692 52.29 47.80 -8.08
C GLY A 692 52.48 49.05 -7.19
N ARG A 693 53.16 48.91 -6.02
CA ARG A 693 53.64 49.95 -5.04
C ARG A 693 52.55 50.64 -4.15
N THR A 694 52.78 51.17 -2.93
CA THR A 694 54.00 51.38 -2.10
C THR A 694 53.72 51.34 -0.56
N SER A 695 54.79 51.35 0.26
CA SER A 695 54.89 51.45 1.76
C SER A 695 54.12 52.60 2.45
N THR A 696 53.83 52.64 3.77
CA THR A 696 54.54 52.21 5.03
C THR A 696 53.55 51.74 6.15
N GLY A 697 53.91 51.30 7.38
CA GLY A 697 55.19 50.84 7.96
C GLY A 697 55.39 51.07 9.49
N SER A 698 55.70 50.00 10.27
CA SER A 698 56.24 49.96 11.67
C SER A 698 55.27 50.20 12.87
N ARG A 699 55.45 49.69 14.13
CA ARG A 699 56.55 49.00 14.85
C ARG A 699 56.08 47.87 15.85
N CYS A 700 56.92 46.84 15.98
CA CYS A 700 57.35 46.06 17.17
C CYS A 700 56.49 45.86 18.46
N ARG A 701 56.40 44.56 18.86
CA ARG A 701 56.70 43.97 20.21
C ARG A 701 55.77 44.27 21.42
N SER A 702 55.64 43.40 22.44
CA SER A 702 55.92 41.95 22.60
C SER A 702 55.39 41.38 23.94
N THR A 703 55.20 40.05 24.01
CA THR A 703 55.36 39.16 25.21
C THR A 703 54.67 39.47 26.55
N GLY A 704 53.95 38.47 27.09
CA GLY A 704 54.03 38.14 28.53
C GLY A 704 52.72 37.96 29.31
N GLY A 705 52.57 36.79 29.94
CA GLY A 705 51.90 36.64 31.25
C GLY A 705 52.92 36.13 32.29
N PRO A 706 52.54 35.61 33.48
CA PRO A 706 51.17 35.32 33.93
C PRO A 706 50.88 35.63 35.43
N ARG A 707 49.67 35.22 35.88
CA ARG A 707 49.24 34.85 37.27
C ARG A 707 48.99 35.93 38.36
N ARG A 708 47.73 35.89 38.83
CA ARG A 708 47.22 35.99 40.23
C ARG A 708 47.26 37.35 40.97
N GLY A 709 46.06 37.79 41.35
CA GLY A 709 45.76 38.63 42.52
C GLY A 709 44.34 38.30 43.02
N THR A 710 44.09 38.34 44.33
CA THR A 710 42.81 37.95 44.97
C THR A 710 42.31 39.05 45.89
N CYS A 711 40.98 39.24 45.98
CA CYS A 711 40.33 39.93 47.08
C CYS A 711 38.93 39.31 47.34
N SER A 712 38.33 39.54 48.51
CA SER A 712 37.36 38.60 49.09
C SER A 712 36.33 39.20 50.07
N SER A 713 35.09 38.68 50.01
CA SER A 713 34.02 38.77 51.02
C SER A 713 33.03 37.61 50.72
N SER A 714 32.83 36.58 51.57
CA SER A 714 32.17 36.50 52.89
C SER A 714 30.63 36.39 52.82
N THR A 715 29.89 35.50 53.51
CA THR A 715 30.22 34.34 54.39
C THR A 715 28.94 33.48 54.58
N THR A 716 29.06 32.15 54.62
CA THR A 716 28.02 31.13 54.99
C THR A 716 27.82 31.04 56.52
N PRO A 717 26.76 30.42 57.15
CA PRO A 717 26.35 29.01 56.90
C PRO A 717 24.96 28.46 57.40
N ARG A 718 24.71 27.16 57.10
CA ARG A 718 23.97 26.14 57.91
C ARG A 718 22.45 26.32 58.22
N SER A 719 21.70 25.32 58.70
CA SER A 719 21.62 23.87 58.37
C SER A 719 20.49 23.14 59.15
N ALA A 720 19.80 22.20 58.49
CA ALA A 720 19.18 20.97 59.03
C ALA A 720 17.86 20.98 59.88
N ALA A 721 16.92 20.15 59.40
CA ALA A 721 16.14 19.12 60.11
C ALA A 721 14.80 19.40 60.88
N ARG A 722 13.76 18.69 60.40
CA ARG A 722 12.63 18.01 61.12
C ARG A 722 11.64 18.83 61.97
N ARG A 723 10.35 18.80 61.57
CA ARG A 723 9.24 18.06 62.26
C ARG A 723 7.88 18.22 61.55
N SER A 724 7.08 17.14 61.51
CA SER A 724 5.62 17.14 61.25
C SER A 724 4.85 17.31 62.58
N PRO A 725 3.51 17.58 62.59
CA PRO A 725 2.54 16.46 62.66
C PRO A 725 1.10 16.71 62.12
N GLY A 726 0.35 15.63 61.87
CA GLY A 726 -1.12 15.59 61.72
C GLY A 726 -1.68 16.02 60.35
N GLY A 727 -2.84 15.54 59.87
CA GLY A 727 -3.79 14.54 60.39
C GLY A 727 -4.71 14.00 59.26
N PRO A 728 -5.52 12.94 59.48
CA PRO A 728 -6.07 12.10 58.40
C PRO A 728 -7.48 12.48 57.88
N GLY A 729 -7.81 12.00 56.68
CA GLY A 729 -9.15 12.05 56.08
C GLY A 729 -9.42 10.89 55.12
N ASP A 730 -9.94 9.77 55.65
CA ASP A 730 -10.33 8.57 54.89
C ASP A 730 -11.76 8.70 54.35
N ARG A 731 -12.00 8.32 53.08
CA ARG A 731 -13.30 7.81 52.61
C ARG A 731 -13.22 7.05 51.28
N ARG A 732 -14.11 6.06 51.15
CA ARG A 732 -14.20 5.06 50.09
C ARG A 732 -15.37 5.33 49.12
N GLY A 733 -15.24 4.76 47.92
CA GLY A 733 -16.35 4.25 47.11
C GLY A 733 -16.73 5.07 45.87
N SER A 734 -17.36 4.53 44.81
CA SER A 734 -17.43 3.18 44.21
C SER A 734 -18.68 3.07 43.30
N HIS A 735 -18.49 2.61 42.05
CA HIS A 735 -19.50 1.98 41.17
C HIS A 735 -20.66 2.80 40.55
N ALA A 736 -21.31 2.13 39.57
CA ALA A 736 -22.40 2.55 38.67
C ALA A 736 -21.97 3.56 37.56
N ARG A 737 -22.06 3.31 36.24
CA ARG A 737 -22.86 2.39 35.37
C ARG A 737 -24.37 2.64 35.32
N CYS A 738 -24.95 2.24 34.18
CA CYS A 738 -26.33 2.40 33.70
C CYS A 738 -26.63 3.80 33.10
N ALA A 739 -27.38 3.91 31.99
CA ALA A 739 -28.02 2.86 31.17
C ALA A 739 -27.80 3.15 29.67
#